data_AF-A0A0G1WAP6-F1
#
_entry.id   AF-A0A0G1WAP6-F1
#
_cell.length_a   1.000
_cell.length_b   1.000
_cell.length_c   1.000
_cell.angle_alpha   90.00
_cell.angle_beta   90.00
_cell.angle_gamma   90.00
#
_symmetry.space_group_name_H-M   'P 1'
#
loop_
_entity.id
_entity.type
_entity.pdbx_description
1 polymer ?
#
loop_
_entity_poly.entity_id
_entity_poly.type
_entity_poly.pdbx_seq_one_letter_code
_entity_poly.pdbx_strand_id
1 'polypeptide(L)'
;MHEGQPAEEIQPTWDPNSGVPPPMTLEYGFPPPLSQATETWDPNSGVPPPFTPEFGALVPPPLPAELAPPDPQDIAYEGVSEMQERAIANPELLSEKEASKKFLAEERQKLAEEIRAERRRSRDKLGELTARTEIEGIFPVEGGTDVERMAKNYDALTDMRAGEANGIAERLAGSEMSEEDVTEERENIKQLVDNDDKLKILRQKLTEHYSKADGLAKEKFEKIQKSVEQALARNNAFLVHTFTTHKDLRHNANSNITGRATLEDDIDLLLSLEPSISTSSITPGLKTSLFQEEFGNIGVIVGGGDIDGATHTDAGSISTGIKRRRIIGENDVSVEKIDEVIGQRKDGDGYNEIVVNNPKVFGIFKSVQEDESGKMMGNPKYFEQYVRTATQKGIPPYVMTPDRRLFEFISIDDDGTVIVGAEITPEQVATGRAGLPSEKRKEIGDEILQKNLFKNVNAQREAKEIIASLSEQQGEIETQLSNEEYLTQLKNNPGEIYQQLVNFPEALRGDKQFMLESANIDAVSTYQNATEELKKDIDFVKHIYAQRSTQQGRTMSPSYLPVELRKDPQIAMLSIDCGDLDGLDASFALVPEVWQKIEDRIIENRDPQKWFSREVGEAQILTASLFMQDGERSVDFSERLLTNHGFVDKLNQRYPNFKFEVDEYRQLLVTKLG
;
A
#
# COMPACT_ATOMS: atom_id res chain seq x y z
N MET A 1 -7.11 8.37 -40.73
CA MET A 1 -7.20 7.52 -41.93
C MET A 1 -5.99 7.78 -42.80
N HIS A 2 -4.99 6.90 -42.71
CA HIS A 2 -3.93 6.73 -43.71
C HIS A 2 -3.64 5.22 -43.73
N GLU A 3 -3.92 4.59 -44.87
CA GLU A 3 -3.73 3.15 -45.09
C GLU A 3 -2.29 2.89 -45.53
N GLY A 4 -1.56 2.09 -44.75
CA GLY A 4 -0.29 1.49 -45.14
C GLY A 4 -0.51 0.01 -45.46
N GLN A 5 0.06 -0.45 -46.58
CA GLN A 5 0.02 -1.85 -47.03
C GLN A 5 0.73 -2.79 -46.04
N PRO A 6 0.28 -4.04 -45.86
CA PRO A 6 0.99 -5.02 -45.04
C PRO A 6 2.19 -5.61 -45.79
N ALA A 7 3.30 -5.77 -45.08
CA ALA A 7 4.47 -6.51 -45.53
C ALA A 7 4.19 -8.02 -45.55
N GLU A 8 4.71 -8.70 -46.58
CA GLU A 8 4.67 -10.16 -46.72
C GLU A 8 5.51 -10.83 -45.62
N GLU A 9 4.84 -11.64 -44.81
CA GLU A 9 5.44 -12.46 -43.75
C GLU A 9 5.99 -13.75 -44.36
N ILE A 10 7.31 -13.89 -44.46
CA ILE A 10 7.97 -15.15 -44.83
C ILE A 10 8.07 -16.00 -43.56
N GLN A 11 7.17 -16.97 -43.40
CA GLN A 11 7.28 -17.98 -42.35
C GLN A 11 8.29 -19.09 -42.76
N PRO A 12 9.26 -19.44 -41.91
CA PRO A 12 10.03 -20.67 -42.09
C PRO A 12 9.14 -21.87 -41.75
N THR A 13 8.85 -22.70 -42.75
CA THR A 13 8.09 -23.94 -42.61
C THR A 13 8.98 -25.02 -41.99
N TRP A 14 8.87 -25.22 -40.68
CA TRP A 14 9.28 -26.46 -40.04
C TRP A 14 8.03 -27.31 -39.77
N ASP A 15 7.99 -28.52 -40.33
CA ASP A 15 6.89 -29.47 -40.17
C ASP A 15 7.15 -30.38 -38.95
N PRO A 16 6.36 -30.26 -37.86
CA PRO A 16 6.51 -31.05 -36.65
C PRO A 16 6.20 -32.55 -36.84
N ASN A 17 5.63 -32.96 -37.98
CA ASN A 17 5.37 -34.37 -38.29
C ASN A 17 6.47 -35.06 -39.11
N SER A 18 7.53 -34.33 -39.48
CA SER A 18 8.60 -34.85 -40.34
C SER A 18 9.54 -35.85 -39.64
N GLY A 19 9.49 -35.96 -38.31
CA GLY A 19 10.36 -36.87 -37.54
C GLY A 19 11.84 -36.48 -37.55
N VAL A 20 12.21 -35.33 -38.14
CA VAL A 20 13.57 -34.81 -38.19
C VAL A 20 13.68 -33.65 -37.19
N PRO A 21 14.49 -33.77 -36.12
CA PRO A 21 14.70 -32.68 -35.19
C PRO A 21 15.44 -31.52 -35.89
N PRO A 22 15.18 -30.25 -35.51
CA PRO A 22 15.93 -29.12 -36.04
C PRO A 22 17.42 -29.25 -35.71
N PRO A 23 18.32 -28.77 -36.59
CA PRO A 23 19.76 -28.91 -36.39
C PRO A 23 20.22 -28.15 -35.15
N MET A 24 20.82 -28.86 -34.19
CA MET A 24 21.54 -28.25 -33.06
C MET A 24 22.92 -27.77 -33.52
N THR A 25 23.17 -26.48 -33.47
CA THR A 25 24.52 -25.91 -33.56
C THR A 25 25.19 -25.94 -32.18
N LEU A 26 26.23 -26.77 -32.08
CA LEU A 26 27.15 -26.88 -30.95
C LEU A 26 28.35 -25.96 -31.19
N GLU A 27 28.48 -24.88 -30.43
CA GLU A 27 29.77 -24.21 -30.18
C GLU A 27 29.94 -24.02 -28.67
N TYR A 28 30.59 -25.00 -28.03
CA TYR A 28 31.10 -24.90 -26.67
C TYR A 28 32.62 -24.72 -26.72
N GLY A 29 33.09 -23.57 -26.25
CA GLY A 29 34.47 -23.38 -25.81
C GLY A 29 34.51 -23.34 -24.28
N PHE A 30 35.12 -24.34 -23.65
CA PHE A 30 35.44 -24.33 -22.22
C PHE A 30 36.66 -23.43 -21.96
N PRO A 31 36.65 -22.55 -20.92
CA PRO A 31 37.89 -22.01 -20.36
C PRO A 31 38.46 -22.94 -19.26
N PRO A 32 39.78 -22.90 -19.00
CA PRO A 32 40.47 -23.78 -18.06
C PRO A 32 40.31 -23.34 -16.58
N PRO A 33 40.65 -24.21 -15.60
CA PRO A 33 40.45 -23.91 -14.19
C PRO A 33 41.47 -22.89 -13.66
N LEU A 34 40.96 -21.90 -12.92
CA LEU A 34 41.75 -20.92 -12.17
C LEU A 34 42.45 -21.60 -10.98
N SER A 35 43.77 -21.48 -10.98
CA SER A 35 44.67 -21.83 -9.88
C SER A 35 44.53 -20.85 -8.72
N GLN A 36 44.54 -21.40 -7.51
CA GLN A 36 44.55 -20.70 -6.23
C GLN A 36 45.76 -19.77 -6.07
N ALA A 37 45.52 -18.57 -5.59
CA ALA A 37 46.50 -17.75 -4.87
C ALA A 37 45.79 -17.07 -3.70
N THR A 38 46.01 -17.61 -2.51
CA THR A 38 45.67 -17.03 -1.22
C THR A 38 46.80 -16.09 -0.79
N GLU A 39 46.53 -14.78 -0.67
CA GLU A 39 47.34 -13.89 0.17
C GLU A 39 46.45 -13.33 1.29
N THR A 40 46.94 -13.52 2.51
CA THR A 40 46.31 -13.15 3.78
C THR A 40 46.52 -11.68 4.09
N TRP A 41 45.43 -11.00 4.41
CA TRP A 41 45.34 -9.59 4.80
C TRP A 41 45.74 -9.39 6.28
N ASP A 42 46.51 -8.33 6.55
CA ASP A 42 46.99 -7.88 7.87
C ASP A 42 46.06 -6.77 8.40
N PRO A 43 45.38 -6.95 9.56
CA PRO A 43 44.33 -6.05 10.01
C PRO A 43 44.79 -4.84 10.86
N ASN A 44 46.07 -4.42 10.81
CA ASN A 44 46.60 -3.34 11.68
C ASN A 44 47.11 -2.04 11.02
N SER A 45 46.80 -1.74 9.75
CA SER A 45 47.22 -0.45 9.14
C SER A 45 46.11 0.60 9.14
N GLY A 46 46.04 1.42 10.20
CA GLY A 46 45.10 2.53 10.34
C GLY A 46 45.55 3.85 9.68
N VAL A 47 44.62 4.44 8.92
CA VAL A 47 44.34 5.87 8.60
C VAL A 47 45.45 6.75 7.94
N PRO A 48 45.19 7.35 6.75
CA PRO A 48 46.04 8.37 6.14
C PRO A 48 45.70 9.82 6.60
N PRO A 49 46.66 10.77 6.60
CA PRO A 49 46.47 12.13 7.10
C PRO A 49 45.86 13.10 6.05
N PRO A 50 45.36 14.29 6.47
CA PRO A 50 44.69 15.24 5.59
C PRO A 50 45.67 16.16 4.82
N PHE A 51 45.30 16.55 3.60
CA PHE A 51 45.97 17.60 2.82
C PHE A 51 45.14 18.89 2.84
N THR A 52 45.78 20.00 3.18
CA THR A 52 45.36 21.36 2.78
C THR A 52 46.57 22.14 2.27
N PRO A 53 46.36 23.13 1.38
CA PRO A 53 47.38 23.57 0.42
C PRO A 53 48.29 24.70 0.94
N GLU A 54 49.42 24.82 0.25
CA GLU A 54 50.53 25.76 0.44
C GLU A 54 50.13 27.22 0.66
N PHE A 55 50.71 27.87 1.68
CA PHE A 55 51.21 29.26 1.61
C PHE A 55 52.23 29.54 2.72
N GLY A 56 53.48 29.82 2.31
CA GLY A 56 54.39 30.85 2.85
C GLY A 56 54.73 30.93 4.35
N ALA A 57 56.04 30.73 4.61
CA ALA A 57 56.92 31.56 5.44
C ALA A 57 57.31 31.11 6.87
N LEU A 58 58.65 30.99 7.00
CA LEU A 58 59.53 31.31 8.14
C LEU A 58 59.50 30.42 9.40
N VAL A 59 60.63 29.70 9.55
CA VAL A 59 61.08 28.92 10.70
C VAL A 59 61.36 29.80 11.93
N PRO A 60 60.94 29.38 13.14
CA PRO A 60 61.61 29.74 14.40
C PRO A 60 62.21 28.50 15.12
N PRO A 61 63.18 28.69 16.04
CA PRO A 61 64.04 27.63 16.58
C PRO A 61 63.35 26.85 17.72
N PRO A 62 63.90 25.67 18.12
CA PRO A 62 63.28 24.83 19.15
C PRO A 62 63.48 25.40 20.55
N LEU A 63 62.42 25.34 21.38
CA LEU A 63 62.49 25.52 22.83
C LEU A 63 62.61 24.15 23.54
N PRO A 64 63.14 24.11 24.78
CA PRO A 64 63.75 22.93 25.38
C PRO A 64 62.74 22.00 26.07
N ALA A 65 63.14 20.72 26.16
CA ALA A 65 62.46 19.67 26.89
C ALA A 65 62.62 19.84 28.42
N GLU A 66 61.76 20.63 29.02
CA GLU A 66 61.50 20.64 30.47
C GLU A 66 60.18 21.37 30.65
N LEU A 67 59.09 20.62 30.84
CA LEU A 67 57.78 21.00 31.41
C LEU A 67 56.71 20.00 30.91
N ALA A 68 56.82 18.74 31.33
CA ALA A 68 55.65 17.87 31.50
C ALA A 68 54.94 18.27 32.81
N PRO A 69 53.60 18.07 32.92
CA PRO A 69 53.12 17.07 33.89
C PRO A 69 51.75 16.45 33.45
N PRO A 70 51.06 15.63 34.28
CA PRO A 70 51.31 14.21 34.50
C PRO A 70 50.06 13.33 34.24
N ASP A 71 50.27 12.00 34.22
CA ASP A 71 49.23 10.95 34.21
C ASP A 71 48.27 11.05 35.40
N PRO A 72 47.00 10.66 35.20
CA PRO A 72 46.23 10.00 36.25
C PRO A 72 45.64 8.65 35.80
N GLN A 73 45.95 7.63 36.59
CA GLN A 73 45.29 6.33 36.66
C GLN A 73 43.91 6.41 37.36
N ASP A 74 43.09 5.38 37.08
CA ASP A 74 42.01 4.78 37.87
C ASP A 74 40.71 5.57 38.16
N ILE A 75 39.68 5.30 37.33
CA ILE A 75 38.30 5.11 37.79
C ILE A 75 37.67 3.92 37.02
N ALA A 76 37.18 2.95 37.78
CA ALA A 76 36.51 1.74 37.31
C ALA A 76 35.10 1.99 36.76
N TYR A 77 34.69 1.18 35.77
CA TYR A 77 33.31 0.72 35.60
C TYR A 77 33.32 -0.74 35.12
N GLU A 78 32.64 -1.59 35.90
CA GLU A 78 32.38 -3.01 35.66
C GLU A 78 31.36 -3.24 34.54
N GLY A 79 31.48 -4.35 33.80
CA GLY A 79 30.33 -4.97 33.13
C GLY A 79 30.59 -5.78 31.86
N VAL A 80 30.59 -7.12 32.02
CA VAL A 80 30.20 -8.18 31.04
C VAL A 80 31.22 -8.51 29.92
N SER A 81 32.18 -9.43 30.13
CA SER A 81 32.10 -10.91 29.98
C SER A 81 31.74 -11.37 28.55
N GLU A 82 32.75 -11.55 27.68
CA GLU A 82 33.41 -12.84 27.36
C GLU A 82 32.51 -13.89 26.68
N MET A 83 32.81 -14.20 25.41
CA MET A 83 32.81 -15.57 24.88
C MET A 83 33.76 -15.66 23.68
N GLN A 84 34.93 -16.26 23.90
CA GLN A 84 35.80 -16.80 22.86
C GLN A 84 36.16 -18.25 23.24
N GLU A 85 36.01 -19.13 22.24
CA GLU A 85 36.79 -20.34 21.93
C GLU A 85 36.93 -21.51 22.92
N ARG A 86 36.74 -22.74 22.40
CA ARG A 86 37.82 -23.74 22.26
C ARG A 86 37.38 -25.01 21.50
N ALA A 87 38.21 -25.43 20.56
CA ALA A 87 38.25 -26.76 19.95
C ALA A 87 39.16 -27.71 20.77
N ILE A 88 38.91 -29.02 20.72
CA ILE A 88 39.84 -30.06 21.24
C ILE A 88 39.95 -31.23 20.23
N ALA A 89 41.18 -31.72 20.07
CA ALA A 89 41.64 -32.80 19.18
C ALA A 89 41.53 -34.23 19.79
N ASN A 90 41.64 -35.23 18.91
CA ASN A 90 41.46 -36.70 19.02
C ASN A 90 41.98 -37.47 20.28
N PRO A 91 41.34 -38.62 20.63
CA PRO A 91 41.87 -39.64 21.54
C PRO A 91 42.26 -40.98 20.87
N GLU A 92 43.23 -41.70 21.44
CA GLU A 92 43.53 -43.11 21.14
C GLU A 92 42.73 -44.09 22.04
N LEU A 93 42.56 -45.30 21.50
CA LEU A 93 41.59 -46.35 21.81
C LEU A 93 41.88 -47.22 23.05
N LEU A 94 40.87 -47.40 23.91
CA LEU A 94 40.60 -48.64 24.67
C LEU A 94 39.10 -48.96 24.53
N SER A 95 38.74 -50.22 24.27
CA SER A 95 37.37 -50.59 23.86
C SER A 95 36.34 -50.54 25.00
N GLU A 96 35.27 -49.77 24.79
CA GLU A 96 34.16 -49.47 25.71
C GLU A 96 33.41 -50.69 26.28
N LYS A 97 33.52 -51.85 25.64
CA LYS A 97 32.62 -52.98 25.90
C LYS A 97 32.90 -53.73 27.21
N GLU A 98 34.13 -53.67 27.72
CA GLU A 98 34.55 -54.51 28.85
C GLU A 98 34.61 -53.75 30.19
N ALA A 99 34.85 -52.44 30.17
CA ALA A 99 34.79 -51.61 31.39
C ALA A 99 33.34 -51.32 31.83
N SER A 100 32.40 -51.18 30.88
CA SER A 100 31.00 -50.84 31.16
C SER A 100 30.22 -51.97 31.86
N LYS A 101 30.59 -53.24 31.63
CA LYS A 101 29.76 -54.37 32.07
C LYS A 101 29.87 -54.71 33.56
N LYS A 102 30.96 -54.32 34.23
CA LYS A 102 31.24 -54.69 35.63
C LYS A 102 30.91 -53.58 36.62
N PHE A 103 30.88 -52.32 36.18
CA PHE A 103 30.59 -51.15 37.01
C PHE A 103 29.07 -50.91 37.21
N LEU A 104 28.24 -51.34 36.25
CA LEU A 104 26.81 -51.04 36.24
C LEU A 104 25.93 -51.94 37.13
N ALA A 105 26.45 -53.00 37.75
CA ALA A 105 25.61 -53.94 38.51
C ALA A 105 25.20 -53.38 39.89
N GLU A 106 26.13 -52.75 40.61
CA GLU A 106 25.86 -52.14 41.92
C GLU A 106 25.11 -50.80 41.79
N GLU A 107 25.42 -49.99 40.77
CA GLU A 107 24.67 -48.75 40.50
C GLU A 107 23.22 -49.03 40.09
N ARG A 108 22.94 -50.11 39.35
CA ARG A 108 21.56 -50.49 38.97
C ARG A 108 20.71 -50.90 40.16
N GLN A 109 21.32 -51.48 41.19
CA GLN A 109 20.58 -51.89 42.39
C GLN A 109 20.24 -50.67 43.27
N LYS A 110 21.17 -49.71 43.36
CA LYS A 110 20.95 -48.42 44.01
C LYS A 110 19.90 -47.58 43.28
N LEU A 111 19.96 -47.54 41.96
CA LEU A 111 18.96 -46.90 41.09
C LEU A 111 17.58 -47.55 41.22
N ALA A 112 17.50 -48.87 41.40
CA ALA A 112 16.22 -49.56 41.59
C ALA A 112 15.55 -49.24 42.94
N GLU A 113 16.33 -48.99 44.00
CA GLU A 113 15.81 -48.53 45.28
C GLU A 113 15.41 -47.05 45.24
N GLU A 114 16.18 -46.23 44.53
CA GLU A 114 15.86 -44.82 44.27
C GLU A 114 14.58 -44.68 43.44
N ILE A 115 14.40 -45.52 42.40
CA ILE A 115 13.17 -45.62 41.60
C ILE A 115 11.99 -46.10 42.44
N ARG A 116 12.16 -46.98 43.44
CA ARG A 116 11.05 -47.39 44.32
C ARG A 116 10.64 -46.28 45.28
N ALA A 117 11.60 -45.51 45.80
CA ALA A 117 11.32 -44.33 46.62
C ALA A 117 10.68 -43.22 45.79
N GLU A 118 11.13 -43.02 44.57
CA GLU A 118 10.58 -42.07 43.61
C GLU A 118 9.18 -42.48 43.13
N ARG A 119 8.91 -43.78 42.93
CA ARG A 119 7.56 -44.28 42.61
C ARG A 119 6.57 -44.11 43.75
N ARG A 120 7.00 -44.20 45.01
CA ARG A 120 6.15 -43.84 46.17
C ARG A 120 5.85 -42.35 46.19
N ARG A 121 6.89 -41.50 46.03
CA ARG A 121 6.71 -40.05 45.91
C ARG A 121 5.83 -39.68 44.71
N SER A 122 5.96 -40.35 43.58
CA SER A 122 5.16 -40.12 42.38
C SER A 122 3.73 -40.64 42.51
N ARG A 123 3.48 -41.69 43.29
CA ARG A 123 2.11 -42.15 43.62
C ARG A 123 1.40 -41.17 44.54
N ASP A 124 2.10 -40.66 45.55
CA ASP A 124 1.57 -39.62 46.46
C ASP A 124 1.37 -38.31 45.69
N LYS A 125 2.31 -37.96 44.80
CA LYS A 125 2.24 -36.80 43.91
C LYS A 125 1.22 -36.98 42.78
N LEU A 126 0.86 -38.20 42.37
CA LEU A 126 -0.26 -38.47 41.46
C LEU A 126 -1.60 -38.31 42.19
N GLY A 127 -1.70 -38.69 43.46
CA GLY A 127 -2.86 -38.35 44.29
C GLY A 127 -3.02 -36.82 44.43
N GLU A 128 -1.90 -36.12 44.62
CA GLU A 128 -1.85 -34.65 44.71
C GLU A 128 -2.09 -33.96 43.34
N LEU A 129 -1.58 -34.52 42.25
CA LEU A 129 -1.77 -34.02 40.88
C LEU A 129 -3.18 -34.28 40.38
N THR A 130 -3.83 -35.39 40.76
CA THR A 130 -5.24 -35.64 40.44
C THR A 130 -6.13 -34.57 41.11
N ALA A 131 -5.80 -34.21 42.36
CA ALA A 131 -6.42 -33.10 43.09
C ALA A 131 -6.09 -31.71 42.52
N ARG A 132 -4.92 -31.55 41.86
CA ARG A 132 -4.52 -30.32 41.15
C ARG A 132 -5.10 -30.20 39.75
N THR A 133 -5.31 -31.29 39.03
CA THR A 133 -5.91 -31.29 37.68
C THR A 133 -7.40 -31.01 37.66
N GLU A 134 -8.09 -31.09 38.80
CA GLU A 134 -9.44 -30.50 38.98
C GLU A 134 -9.41 -28.97 39.16
N ILE A 135 -8.23 -28.38 39.41
CA ILE A 135 -8.05 -26.93 39.66
C ILE A 135 -7.23 -26.23 38.54
N GLU A 136 -6.40 -26.91 37.76
CA GLU A 136 -5.47 -26.30 36.78
C GLU A 136 -5.81 -26.67 35.32
N GLY A 137 -7.02 -26.35 34.88
CA GLY A 137 -7.39 -26.31 33.45
C GLY A 137 -6.77 -25.14 32.67
N ILE A 138 -5.54 -24.73 32.99
CA ILE A 138 -4.92 -23.50 32.48
C ILE A 138 -3.43 -23.76 32.14
N PHE A 139 -3.17 -23.85 30.82
CA PHE A 139 -1.90 -23.67 30.07
C PHE A 139 -0.93 -24.85 29.79
N PRO A 140 -0.15 -24.77 28.67
CA PRO A 140 0.29 -25.89 27.83
C PRO A 140 1.79 -26.21 27.96
N VAL A 141 2.22 -27.36 27.42
CA VAL A 141 3.64 -27.78 27.39
C VAL A 141 4.12 -27.94 25.94
N GLU A 142 5.21 -27.23 25.62
CA GLU A 142 6.00 -27.30 24.40
C GLU A 142 6.93 -28.53 24.39
N GLY A 143 7.20 -29.12 23.21
CA GLY A 143 8.25 -30.14 23.05
C GLY A 143 8.01 -31.14 21.92
N GLY A 144 8.44 -30.80 20.70
CA GLY A 144 8.05 -31.45 19.44
C GLY A 144 8.81 -32.71 18.99
N THR A 145 9.13 -33.66 19.87
CA THR A 145 9.72 -34.95 19.41
C THR A 145 9.12 -36.23 20.03
N ASP A 146 8.13 -36.10 20.90
CA ASP A 146 7.51 -37.24 21.59
C ASP A 146 6.17 -37.71 20.98
N VAL A 147 5.69 -37.12 19.87
CA VAL A 147 4.32 -37.35 19.38
C VAL A 147 4.11 -38.74 18.77
N GLU A 148 5.01 -39.25 17.94
CA GLU A 148 4.89 -40.63 17.40
C GLU A 148 5.11 -41.69 18.48
N ARG A 149 5.95 -41.39 19.47
CA ARG A 149 6.24 -42.30 20.60
C ARG A 149 5.10 -42.28 21.61
N MET A 150 4.48 -41.12 21.85
CA MET A 150 3.26 -41.00 22.65
C MET A 150 2.08 -41.63 21.92
N ALA A 151 1.89 -41.41 20.62
CA ALA A 151 0.82 -42.06 19.84
C ALA A 151 0.95 -43.60 19.89
N LYS A 152 2.15 -44.16 19.67
CA LYS A 152 2.38 -45.60 19.79
C LYS A 152 2.22 -46.14 21.22
N ASN A 153 2.68 -45.41 22.22
CA ASN A 153 2.49 -45.80 23.63
C ASN A 153 1.01 -45.69 24.05
N TYR A 154 0.26 -44.74 23.48
CA TYR A 154 -1.17 -44.58 23.69
C TYR A 154 -1.97 -45.69 22.99
N ASP A 155 -1.65 -46.04 21.75
CA ASP A 155 -2.28 -47.17 21.06
C ASP A 155 -2.05 -48.47 21.84
N ALA A 156 -0.83 -48.70 22.34
CA ALA A 156 -0.53 -49.83 23.22
C ALA A 156 -1.31 -49.80 24.55
N LEU A 157 -1.50 -48.62 25.16
CA LEU A 157 -2.34 -48.44 26.35
C LEU A 157 -3.82 -48.67 26.09
N THR A 158 -4.30 -48.30 24.90
CA THR A 158 -5.69 -48.48 24.48
C THR A 158 -5.97 -49.95 24.21
N ASP A 159 -5.03 -50.66 23.56
CA ASP A 159 -5.10 -52.11 23.33
C ASP A 159 -5.02 -52.91 24.64
N MET A 160 -4.14 -52.51 25.58
CA MET A 160 -4.07 -53.13 26.90
C MET A 160 -5.37 -52.93 27.70
N ARG A 161 -5.98 -51.74 27.64
CA ARG A 161 -7.26 -51.45 28.30
C ARG A 161 -8.44 -52.16 27.67
N ALA A 162 -8.48 -52.28 26.34
CA ALA A 162 -9.49 -53.05 25.63
C ALA A 162 -9.38 -54.55 25.99
N GLY A 163 -8.15 -55.07 26.10
CA GLY A 163 -7.89 -56.42 26.61
C GLY A 163 -8.35 -56.62 28.06
N GLU A 164 -8.09 -55.64 28.92
CA GLU A 164 -8.48 -55.70 30.34
C GLU A 164 -10.01 -55.58 30.52
N ALA A 165 -10.67 -54.70 29.76
CA ALA A 165 -12.13 -54.57 29.72
C ALA A 165 -12.82 -55.83 29.19
N ASN A 166 -12.26 -56.47 28.16
CA ASN A 166 -12.75 -57.77 27.68
C ASN A 166 -12.54 -58.88 28.73
N GLY A 167 -11.40 -58.89 29.42
CA GLY A 167 -11.15 -59.81 30.53
C GLY A 167 -12.04 -59.59 31.75
N ILE A 168 -12.51 -58.35 31.99
CA ILE A 168 -13.52 -58.04 33.01
C ILE A 168 -14.91 -58.49 32.54
N ALA A 169 -15.27 -58.27 31.27
CA ALA A 169 -16.53 -58.72 30.70
C ALA A 169 -16.66 -60.26 30.68
N GLU A 170 -15.58 -60.99 30.40
CA GLU A 170 -15.54 -62.45 30.50
C GLU A 170 -15.68 -62.94 31.95
N ARG A 171 -15.11 -62.22 32.94
CA ARG A 171 -15.27 -62.53 34.37
C ARG A 171 -16.69 -62.30 34.88
N LEU A 172 -17.36 -61.25 34.39
CA LEU A 172 -18.77 -60.94 34.64
C LEU A 172 -19.72 -61.99 34.03
N ALA A 173 -19.34 -62.61 32.91
CA ALA A 173 -20.14 -63.66 32.26
C ALA A 173 -20.00 -65.04 32.95
N GLY A 174 -18.98 -65.23 33.78
CA GLY A 174 -18.59 -66.56 34.31
C GLY A 174 -18.78 -66.80 35.81
N SER A 175 -19.15 -65.80 36.63
CA SER A 175 -19.12 -65.92 38.10
C SER A 175 -20.33 -65.28 38.78
N GLU A 176 -20.95 -65.98 39.74
CA GLU A 176 -21.97 -65.43 40.65
C GLU A 176 -21.34 -64.34 41.55
N MET A 177 -21.33 -63.10 41.08
CA MET A 177 -20.91 -61.93 41.85
C MET A 177 -22.09 -61.32 42.62
N SER A 178 -21.81 -60.69 43.76
CA SER A 178 -22.82 -59.99 44.56
C SER A 178 -23.26 -58.68 43.87
N GLU A 179 -24.48 -58.21 44.14
CA GLU A 179 -25.03 -56.99 43.50
C GLU A 179 -24.17 -55.74 43.78
N GLU A 180 -23.48 -55.66 44.92
CA GLU A 180 -22.59 -54.54 45.27
C GLU A 180 -21.33 -54.52 44.37
N ASP A 181 -20.73 -55.68 44.10
CA ASP A 181 -19.55 -55.77 43.21
C ASP A 181 -19.93 -55.46 41.75
N VAL A 182 -21.15 -55.81 41.33
CA VAL A 182 -21.67 -55.47 39.99
C VAL A 182 -21.92 -53.98 39.84
N THR A 183 -22.34 -53.28 40.91
CA THR A 183 -22.49 -51.82 40.89
C THR A 183 -21.15 -51.09 40.87
N GLU A 184 -20.17 -51.51 41.67
CA GLU A 184 -18.83 -50.91 41.67
C GLU A 184 -18.12 -51.11 40.33
N GLU A 185 -18.21 -52.31 39.75
CA GLU A 185 -17.64 -52.59 38.42
C GLU A 185 -18.36 -51.84 37.29
N ARG A 186 -19.69 -51.65 37.38
CA ARG A 186 -20.42 -50.80 36.42
C ARG A 186 -20.00 -49.34 36.51
N GLU A 187 -19.71 -48.84 37.71
CA GLU A 187 -19.23 -47.48 37.92
C GLU A 187 -17.80 -47.31 37.41
N ASN A 188 -16.93 -48.31 37.59
CA ASN A 188 -15.58 -48.36 37.01
C ASN A 188 -15.62 -48.41 35.47
N ILE A 189 -16.50 -49.20 34.87
CA ILE A 189 -16.72 -49.24 33.41
C ILE A 189 -17.23 -47.90 32.91
N LYS A 190 -18.17 -47.26 33.62
CA LYS A 190 -18.71 -45.95 33.24
C LYS A 190 -17.64 -44.86 33.31
N GLN A 191 -16.78 -44.87 34.33
CA GLN A 191 -15.62 -43.95 34.41
C GLN A 191 -14.60 -44.22 33.30
N LEU A 192 -14.38 -45.47 32.90
CA LEU A 192 -13.53 -45.82 31.76
C LEU A 192 -14.10 -45.32 30.42
N VAL A 193 -15.41 -45.45 30.22
CA VAL A 193 -16.12 -44.97 29.01
C VAL A 193 -16.19 -43.43 28.97
N ASP A 194 -16.50 -42.77 30.08
CA ASP A 194 -16.52 -41.31 30.19
C ASP A 194 -15.11 -40.71 29.98
N ASN A 195 -14.06 -41.42 30.40
CA ASN A 195 -12.67 -41.06 30.10
C ASN A 195 -12.31 -41.28 28.63
N ASP A 196 -12.89 -42.28 27.96
CA ASP A 196 -12.69 -42.51 26.52
C ASP A 196 -13.32 -41.41 25.66
N ASP A 197 -14.48 -40.88 26.08
CA ASP A 197 -15.09 -39.72 25.43
C ASP A 197 -14.31 -38.42 25.71
N LYS A 198 -13.77 -38.23 26.93
CA LYS A 198 -12.81 -37.16 27.21
C LYS A 198 -11.54 -37.29 26.36
N LEU A 199 -11.05 -38.51 26.15
CA LEU A 199 -9.89 -38.79 25.29
C LEU A 199 -10.20 -38.53 23.81
N LYS A 200 -11.40 -38.84 23.32
CA LYS A 200 -11.84 -38.45 21.97
C LYS A 200 -11.88 -36.93 21.80
N ILE A 201 -12.42 -36.21 22.78
CA ILE A 201 -12.42 -34.74 22.79
C ILE A 201 -10.99 -34.19 22.80
N LEU A 202 -10.09 -34.77 23.60
CA LEU A 202 -8.67 -34.41 23.61
C LEU A 202 -7.99 -34.69 22.27
N ARG A 203 -8.22 -35.85 21.64
CA ARG A 203 -7.72 -36.17 20.29
C ARG A 203 -8.21 -35.16 19.27
N GLN A 204 -9.50 -34.82 19.28
CA GLN A 204 -10.07 -33.83 18.39
C GLN A 204 -9.39 -32.46 18.60
N LYS A 205 -9.28 -31.99 19.84
CA LYS A 205 -8.60 -30.72 20.17
C LYS A 205 -7.13 -30.73 19.76
N LEU A 206 -6.44 -31.85 19.92
CA LEU A 206 -5.03 -32.00 19.53
C LEU A 206 -4.88 -31.94 18.01
N THR A 207 -5.73 -32.65 17.26
CA THR A 207 -5.77 -32.62 15.81
C THR A 207 -6.12 -31.23 15.28
N GLU A 208 -7.11 -30.55 15.87
CA GLU A 208 -7.45 -29.16 15.54
C GLU A 208 -6.27 -28.21 15.82
N HIS A 209 -5.60 -28.39 16.96
CA HIS A 209 -4.43 -27.59 17.33
C HIS A 209 -3.27 -27.77 16.35
N TYR A 210 -2.93 -29.01 15.98
CA TYR A 210 -1.87 -29.29 15.00
C TYR A 210 -2.26 -28.85 13.59
N SER A 211 -3.49 -29.08 13.15
CA SER A 211 -3.95 -28.59 11.84
C SER A 211 -3.86 -27.06 11.74
N LYS A 212 -4.17 -26.35 12.84
CA LYS A 212 -4.01 -24.90 12.94
C LYS A 212 -2.53 -24.49 12.96
N ALA A 213 -1.69 -25.21 13.69
CA ALA A 213 -0.25 -24.95 13.74
C ALA A 213 0.42 -25.18 12.36
N ASP A 214 0.07 -26.26 11.67
CA ASP A 214 0.53 -26.56 10.32
C ASP A 214 0.03 -25.52 9.31
N GLY A 215 -1.23 -25.09 9.43
CA GLY A 215 -1.77 -23.99 8.64
C GLY A 215 -0.97 -22.68 8.82
N LEU A 216 -0.70 -22.30 10.08
CA LEU A 216 0.12 -21.13 10.40
C LEU A 216 1.58 -21.27 9.95
N ALA A 217 2.16 -22.47 10.05
CA ALA A 217 3.52 -22.74 9.60
C ALA A 217 3.60 -22.64 8.07
N LYS A 218 2.62 -23.20 7.36
CA LYS A 218 2.51 -23.12 5.90
C LYS A 218 2.33 -21.67 5.44
N GLU A 219 1.44 -20.91 6.07
CA GLU A 219 1.23 -19.48 5.77
C GLU A 219 2.51 -18.66 6.01
N LYS A 220 3.20 -18.88 7.13
CA LYS A 220 4.48 -18.22 7.41
C LYS A 220 5.56 -18.61 6.39
N PHE A 221 5.63 -19.89 6.03
CA PHE A 221 6.60 -20.37 5.07
C PHE A 221 6.35 -19.81 3.67
N GLU A 222 5.10 -19.84 3.19
CA GLU A 222 4.71 -19.23 1.93
C GLU A 222 4.99 -17.72 1.94
N LYS A 223 4.68 -17.03 3.04
CA LYS A 223 4.99 -15.60 3.19
C LYS A 223 6.50 -15.33 3.07
N ILE A 224 7.33 -16.11 3.75
CA ILE A 224 8.79 -16.02 3.64
C ILE A 224 9.23 -16.27 2.20
N GLN A 225 8.67 -17.27 1.51
CA GLN A 225 9.02 -17.55 0.12
C GLN A 225 8.57 -16.46 -0.86
N LYS A 226 7.54 -15.68 -0.53
CA LYS A 226 7.10 -14.50 -1.29
C LYS A 226 7.82 -13.21 -0.88
N SER A 227 8.75 -13.26 0.06
CA SER A 227 9.51 -12.07 0.46
C SER A 227 10.42 -11.62 -0.68
N VAL A 228 10.68 -10.30 -0.74
CA VAL A 228 11.60 -9.72 -1.73
C VAL A 228 12.96 -10.40 -1.62
N GLU A 229 13.51 -10.53 -0.42
CA GLU A 229 14.82 -11.11 -0.15
C GLU A 229 14.97 -12.51 -0.75
N GLN A 230 13.96 -13.37 -0.58
CA GLN A 230 13.96 -14.71 -1.17
C GLN A 230 13.86 -14.65 -2.70
N ALA A 231 13.03 -13.77 -3.26
CA ALA A 231 12.91 -13.62 -4.70
C ALA A 231 14.22 -13.12 -5.34
N LEU A 232 14.93 -12.18 -4.70
CA LEU A 232 16.24 -11.68 -5.15
C LEU A 232 17.27 -12.81 -5.20
N ALA A 233 17.39 -13.57 -4.09
CA ALA A 233 18.35 -14.66 -3.96
C ALA A 233 18.08 -15.82 -4.94
N ARG A 234 16.81 -16.22 -5.09
CA ARG A 234 16.43 -17.32 -6.00
C ARG A 234 16.64 -16.99 -7.47
N ASN A 235 16.34 -15.76 -7.87
CA ASN A 235 16.31 -15.38 -9.29
C ASN A 235 17.57 -14.61 -9.74
N ASN A 236 18.48 -14.28 -8.83
CA ASN A 236 19.65 -13.43 -9.10
C ASN A 236 19.27 -12.14 -9.87
N ALA A 237 18.21 -11.48 -9.41
CA ALA A 237 17.69 -10.26 -10.02
C ALA A 237 17.41 -9.23 -8.94
N PHE A 238 17.62 -7.95 -9.24
CA PHE A 238 17.17 -6.86 -8.38
C PHE A 238 15.68 -6.58 -8.61
N LEU A 239 14.99 -6.07 -7.59
CA LEU A 239 13.72 -5.38 -7.76
C LEU A 239 13.97 -3.87 -7.66
N VAL A 240 13.53 -3.13 -8.67
CA VAL A 240 13.74 -1.69 -8.77
C VAL A 240 12.43 -0.94 -9.01
N HIS A 241 12.33 0.22 -8.39
CA HIS A 241 11.25 1.17 -8.65
C HIS A 241 11.83 2.48 -9.18
N THR A 242 11.57 2.79 -10.44
CA THR A 242 11.98 4.07 -11.03
C THR A 242 10.95 5.15 -10.84
N PHE A 243 11.41 6.35 -10.52
CA PHE A 243 10.57 7.53 -10.46
C PHE A 243 10.46 8.16 -11.84
N THR A 244 9.24 8.33 -12.33
CA THR A 244 9.01 9.06 -13.58
C THR A 244 9.14 10.56 -13.35
N THR A 245 9.95 11.22 -14.17
CA THR A 245 10.10 12.69 -14.15
C THR A 245 9.13 13.39 -15.09
N HIS A 246 8.43 12.63 -15.96
CA HIS A 246 7.46 13.18 -16.89
C HIS A 246 6.15 13.50 -16.18
N LYS A 247 5.80 14.78 -16.08
CA LYS A 247 4.64 15.27 -15.30
C LYS A 247 3.32 14.58 -15.66
N ASP A 248 3.10 14.29 -16.94
CA ASP A 248 1.84 13.67 -17.40
C ASP A 248 1.71 12.18 -17.08
N LEU A 249 2.84 11.49 -16.86
CA LEU A 249 2.87 10.07 -16.50
C LEU A 249 2.94 9.87 -14.99
N ARG A 250 3.44 10.88 -14.28
CA ARG A 250 3.60 10.86 -12.84
C ARG A 250 2.27 11.01 -12.12
N HIS A 251 2.00 10.10 -11.19
CA HIS A 251 0.79 10.09 -10.36
C HIS A 251 -0.54 10.19 -11.13
N ASN A 252 -0.67 9.39 -12.18
CA ASN A 252 -1.91 9.22 -12.95
C ASN A 252 -3.09 8.66 -12.10
N ALA A 253 -4.18 8.27 -12.74
CA ALA A 253 -5.38 7.74 -12.09
C ALA A 253 -5.14 6.49 -11.21
N ASN A 254 -4.03 5.78 -11.38
CA ASN A 254 -3.70 4.57 -10.61
C ASN A 254 -2.93 4.87 -9.30
N SER A 255 -2.60 6.14 -9.06
CA SER A 255 -1.87 6.62 -7.90
C SER A 255 -2.78 7.39 -6.94
N ASN A 256 -2.64 7.14 -5.64
CA ASN A 256 -3.29 7.90 -4.56
C ASN A 256 -2.59 9.22 -4.22
N ILE A 257 -1.46 9.52 -4.85
CA ILE A 257 -0.70 10.77 -4.67
C ILE A 257 -1.08 11.77 -5.75
N THR A 258 -1.03 13.05 -5.42
CA THR A 258 -1.33 14.17 -6.32
C THR A 258 -0.21 14.46 -7.32
N GLY A 259 -0.54 14.98 -8.50
CA GLY A 259 0.45 15.36 -9.52
C GLY A 259 1.38 16.53 -9.16
N ARG A 260 1.16 17.18 -8.00
CA ARG A 260 2.02 18.26 -7.48
C ARG A 260 3.22 17.75 -6.66
N ALA A 261 3.25 16.47 -6.32
CA ALA A 261 4.40 15.88 -5.63
C ALA A 261 5.68 16.05 -6.48
N THR A 262 6.79 16.35 -5.80
CA THR A 262 8.13 16.50 -6.36
C THR A 262 8.93 15.22 -6.21
N LEU A 263 10.01 15.01 -6.98
CA LEU A 263 10.77 13.75 -6.91
C LEU A 263 11.22 13.42 -5.48
N GLU A 264 11.60 14.45 -4.73
CA GLU A 264 11.95 14.32 -3.32
C GLU A 264 10.76 13.84 -2.47
N ASP A 265 9.55 14.33 -2.74
CA ASP A 265 8.34 13.87 -2.06
C ASP A 265 8.05 12.38 -2.31
N ASP A 266 8.34 11.85 -3.52
CA ASP A 266 8.15 10.42 -3.82
C ASP A 266 9.12 9.55 -3.03
N ILE A 267 10.37 9.99 -2.93
CA ILE A 267 11.40 9.32 -2.13
C ILE A 267 10.97 9.35 -0.65
N ASP A 268 10.55 10.51 -0.16
CA ASP A 268 10.11 10.70 1.22
C ASP A 268 8.88 9.86 1.56
N LEU A 269 7.89 9.81 0.67
CA LEU A 269 6.72 8.93 0.78
C LEU A 269 7.13 7.47 0.88
N LEU A 270 8.03 7.03 0.00
CA LEU A 270 8.50 5.65 -0.02
C LEU A 270 9.25 5.27 1.27
N LEU A 271 10.13 6.16 1.74
CA LEU A 271 10.95 5.92 2.93
C LEU A 271 10.15 5.97 4.23
N SER A 272 9.22 6.91 4.36
CA SER A 272 8.45 7.09 5.60
C SER A 272 7.32 6.06 5.73
N LEU A 273 6.52 5.92 4.67
CA LEU A 273 5.27 5.16 4.72
C LEU A 273 5.42 3.73 4.25
N GLU A 274 6.48 3.39 3.51
CA GLU A 274 6.65 2.08 2.85
C GLU A 274 5.35 1.65 2.13
N PRO A 275 4.81 2.48 1.21
CA PRO A 275 3.57 2.17 0.50
C PRO A 275 3.74 0.94 -0.39
N SER A 276 2.65 0.25 -0.70
CA SER A 276 2.69 -0.79 -1.72
C SER A 276 3.00 -0.17 -3.07
N ILE A 277 4.08 -0.60 -3.71
CA ILE A 277 4.57 -0.05 -4.99
C ILE A 277 4.50 -1.08 -6.10
N SER A 278 4.42 -0.60 -7.33
CA SER A 278 4.68 -1.40 -8.53
C SER A 278 6.16 -1.25 -8.90
N THR A 279 6.83 -2.36 -9.12
CA THR A 279 8.27 -2.47 -9.38
C THR A 279 8.52 -3.30 -10.64
N SER A 280 9.73 -3.26 -11.15
CA SER A 280 10.20 -4.20 -12.17
C SER A 280 11.42 -4.93 -11.65
N SER A 281 11.63 -6.17 -12.09
CA SER A 281 12.92 -6.81 -11.84
C SER A 281 14.01 -6.29 -12.79
N ILE A 282 15.28 -6.51 -12.52
CA ILE A 282 16.39 -6.39 -13.48
C ILE A 282 17.43 -7.45 -13.16
N THR A 283 17.97 -8.11 -14.19
CA THR A 283 19.01 -9.13 -14.03
C THR A 283 20.35 -8.55 -14.45
N PRO A 284 21.38 -8.59 -13.59
CA PRO A 284 22.71 -8.08 -13.94
C PRO A 284 23.28 -8.77 -15.18
N GLY A 285 23.89 -7.99 -16.07
CA GLY A 285 24.48 -8.45 -17.34
C GLY A 285 23.50 -8.52 -18.52
N LEU A 286 22.18 -8.41 -18.29
CA LEU A 286 21.18 -8.43 -19.37
C LEU A 286 20.96 -7.03 -19.94
N LYS A 287 21.23 -6.87 -21.24
CA LYS A 287 21.00 -5.61 -21.97
C LYS A 287 19.55 -5.53 -22.39
N THR A 288 18.80 -4.70 -21.68
CA THR A 288 17.39 -4.45 -21.96
C THR A 288 17.19 -2.99 -22.34
N SER A 289 16.29 -2.70 -23.28
CA SER A 289 15.88 -1.35 -23.65
C SER A 289 15.00 -0.65 -22.58
N LEU A 290 14.87 -1.27 -21.40
CA LEU A 290 14.16 -0.71 -20.27
C LEU A 290 14.85 0.57 -19.82
N PHE A 291 14.10 1.51 -19.24
CA PHE A 291 14.69 2.73 -18.70
C PHE A 291 15.55 3.47 -19.74
N GLN A 292 14.97 3.75 -20.92
CA GLN A 292 15.64 4.43 -22.03
C GLN A 292 16.56 5.56 -21.52
N GLU A 293 17.82 5.49 -21.94
CA GLU A 293 18.96 6.15 -21.32
C GLU A 293 18.95 7.68 -21.44
N GLU A 294 18.13 8.23 -22.35
CA GLU A 294 18.11 9.65 -22.69
C GLU A 294 17.72 10.56 -21.51
N PHE A 295 17.11 10.01 -20.45
CA PHE A 295 16.62 10.79 -19.32
C PHE A 295 17.29 10.51 -17.97
N GLY A 296 18.33 9.67 -17.93
CA GLY A 296 19.13 9.45 -16.72
C GLY A 296 18.29 9.05 -15.50
N ASN A 297 17.59 7.92 -15.62
CA ASN A 297 16.58 7.45 -14.68
C ASN A 297 17.11 7.39 -13.23
N ILE A 298 16.26 7.82 -12.30
CA ILE A 298 16.48 7.75 -10.86
C ILE A 298 15.45 6.77 -10.30
N GLY A 299 15.86 5.90 -9.39
CA GLY A 299 14.96 4.97 -8.74
C GLY A 299 15.53 4.45 -7.44
N VAL A 300 14.82 3.51 -6.81
CA VAL A 300 15.29 2.79 -5.64
C VAL A 300 15.49 1.32 -5.91
N ILE A 301 16.43 0.73 -5.17
CA ILE A 301 16.62 -0.71 -5.05
C ILE A 301 15.78 -1.17 -3.86
N VAL A 302 14.89 -2.13 -4.09
CA VAL A 302 14.03 -2.71 -3.06
C VAL A 302 14.75 -3.90 -2.43
N GLY A 303 14.94 -3.85 -1.11
CA GLY A 303 15.66 -4.90 -0.35
C GLY A 303 14.81 -5.59 0.70
N GLY A 304 13.50 -5.35 0.73
CA GLY A 304 12.58 -6.05 1.63
C GLY A 304 11.13 -5.77 1.31
N GLY A 305 10.22 -6.51 1.95
CA GLY A 305 8.78 -6.45 1.71
C GLY A 305 8.23 -7.80 1.24
N ASP A 306 6.92 -7.84 1.00
CA ASP A 306 6.20 -9.04 0.54
C ASP A 306 5.70 -8.84 -0.90
N ILE A 307 5.91 -9.80 -1.79
CA ILE A 307 5.41 -9.76 -3.16
C ILE A 307 3.96 -10.26 -3.20
N ASP A 308 3.07 -9.42 -3.70
CA ASP A 308 1.61 -9.64 -3.69
C ASP A 308 1.03 -9.87 -5.09
N GLY A 309 1.75 -9.45 -6.14
CA GLY A 309 1.35 -9.61 -7.53
C GLY A 309 2.57 -9.65 -8.45
N ALA A 310 2.51 -10.46 -9.51
CA ALA A 310 3.57 -10.51 -10.52
C ALA A 310 3.00 -10.82 -11.91
N THR A 311 3.40 -10.04 -12.90
CA THR A 311 2.97 -10.18 -14.29
C THR A 311 4.13 -9.88 -15.24
N HIS A 312 4.18 -10.59 -16.37
CA HIS A 312 5.22 -10.40 -17.40
C HIS A 312 5.15 -9.03 -18.09
N THR A 313 4.00 -8.36 -18.04
CA THR A 313 3.76 -7.06 -18.69
C THR A 313 3.29 -6.04 -17.68
N ASP A 314 3.43 -4.75 -17.99
CA ASP A 314 2.75 -3.67 -17.27
C ASP A 314 1.22 -3.90 -17.30
N ALA A 315 0.65 -4.26 -16.14
CA ALA A 315 -0.77 -4.54 -15.98
C ALA A 315 -1.54 -3.35 -15.40
N GLY A 316 -0.87 -2.20 -15.22
CA GLY A 316 -1.48 -0.97 -14.74
C GLY A 316 -2.06 -1.12 -13.33
N SER A 317 -1.31 -1.70 -12.39
CA SER A 317 -1.81 -1.90 -11.02
C SER A 317 -2.32 -0.62 -10.36
N ILE A 318 -3.42 -0.75 -9.61
CA ILE A 318 -4.14 0.37 -9.01
C ILE A 318 -3.93 0.38 -7.50
N SER A 319 -3.55 1.54 -6.96
CA SER A 319 -3.49 1.76 -5.51
C SER A 319 -4.91 1.86 -4.93
N THR A 320 -5.20 1.06 -3.90
CA THR A 320 -6.50 1.07 -3.18
C THR A 320 -6.35 1.60 -1.75
N GLY A 321 -5.11 1.82 -1.32
CA GLY A 321 -4.69 2.48 -0.08
C GLY A 321 -3.18 2.72 -0.15
N ILE A 322 -2.58 3.18 0.95
CA ILE A 322 -1.12 3.35 1.02
C ILE A 322 -0.45 1.98 1.05
N LYS A 323 -0.93 1.06 1.88
CA LYS A 323 -0.39 -0.30 2.02
C LYS A 323 -1.06 -1.34 1.14
N ARG A 324 -1.82 -0.90 0.12
CA ARG A 324 -2.57 -1.81 -0.76
C ARG A 324 -2.56 -1.36 -2.21
N ARG A 325 -2.14 -2.27 -3.08
CA ARG A 325 -2.13 -2.13 -4.53
C ARG A 325 -2.58 -3.45 -5.14
N ARG A 326 -3.35 -3.41 -6.23
CA ARG A 326 -3.87 -4.63 -6.88
C ARG A 326 -3.66 -4.60 -8.39
N ILE A 327 -3.36 -5.76 -8.95
CA ILE A 327 -3.47 -6.03 -10.39
C ILE A 327 -4.90 -6.48 -10.66
N ILE A 328 -5.55 -5.90 -11.67
CA ILE A 328 -6.95 -6.26 -11.96
C ILE A 328 -7.01 -7.70 -12.47
N GLY A 329 -7.85 -8.52 -11.84
CA GLY A 329 -8.08 -9.91 -12.25
C GLY A 329 -7.10 -10.92 -11.64
N GLU A 330 -6.18 -10.46 -10.80
CA GLU A 330 -5.24 -11.31 -10.07
C GLU A 330 -5.54 -11.27 -8.58
N ASN A 331 -5.79 -12.43 -7.98
CA ASN A 331 -5.91 -12.62 -6.55
C ASN A 331 -4.87 -13.67 -6.16
N ASP A 332 -3.98 -13.32 -5.24
CA ASP A 332 -2.89 -14.14 -4.72
C ASP A 332 -1.91 -14.67 -5.78
N VAL A 333 -0.69 -14.13 -5.78
CA VAL A 333 0.40 -14.65 -6.62
C VAL A 333 1.07 -15.87 -5.96
N SER A 334 1.36 -16.93 -6.72
CA SER A 334 2.14 -18.08 -6.25
C SER A 334 3.65 -17.81 -6.35
N VAL A 335 4.45 -18.55 -5.59
CA VAL A 335 5.92 -18.44 -5.61
C VAL A 335 6.47 -18.79 -6.99
N GLU A 336 5.91 -19.83 -7.62
CA GLU A 336 6.30 -20.29 -8.96
C GLU A 336 6.03 -19.21 -10.00
N LYS A 337 4.90 -18.50 -9.89
CA LYS A 337 4.57 -17.40 -10.79
C LYS A 337 5.51 -16.20 -10.59
N ILE A 338 5.89 -15.89 -9.35
CA ILE A 338 6.90 -14.85 -9.08
C ILE A 338 8.23 -15.22 -9.78
N ASP A 339 8.70 -16.45 -9.58
CA ASP A 339 9.96 -16.91 -10.16
C ASP A 339 9.89 -17.03 -11.69
N GLU A 340 8.72 -17.38 -12.26
CA GLU A 340 8.47 -17.35 -13.70
C GLU A 340 8.60 -15.92 -14.26
N VAL A 341 7.92 -14.95 -13.64
CA VAL A 341 7.91 -13.55 -14.07
C VAL A 341 9.27 -12.88 -13.94
N ILE A 342 10.05 -13.23 -12.90
CA ILE A 342 11.37 -12.65 -12.66
C ILE A 342 12.44 -13.41 -13.47
N GLY A 343 12.51 -14.73 -13.31
CA GLY A 343 13.60 -15.56 -13.80
C GLY A 343 13.56 -15.90 -15.29
N GLN A 344 12.39 -15.89 -15.94
CA GLN A 344 12.28 -16.20 -17.38
C GLN A 344 12.28 -14.96 -18.27
N ARG A 345 12.60 -13.79 -17.72
CA ARG A 345 12.62 -12.56 -18.49
C ARG A 345 13.73 -12.59 -19.55
N LYS A 346 13.38 -12.31 -20.79
CA LYS A 346 14.30 -12.24 -21.92
C LYS A 346 14.64 -10.78 -22.26
N ASP A 347 15.75 -10.63 -22.98
CA ASP A 347 16.12 -9.34 -23.55
C ASP A 347 15.03 -8.85 -24.51
N GLY A 348 14.48 -7.66 -24.23
CA GLY A 348 13.46 -7.02 -25.06
C GLY A 348 12.01 -7.19 -24.60
N ASP A 349 11.73 -7.95 -23.53
CA ASP A 349 10.36 -8.25 -23.05
C ASP A 349 9.58 -7.04 -22.47
N GLY A 350 10.13 -5.82 -22.53
CA GLY A 350 9.49 -4.65 -21.94
C GLY A 350 9.42 -4.72 -20.41
N TYR A 351 8.59 -3.86 -19.81
CA TYR A 351 8.43 -3.80 -18.35
C TYR A 351 7.56 -4.96 -17.87
N ASN A 352 8.08 -5.74 -16.91
CA ASN A 352 7.24 -6.56 -16.04
C ASN A 352 6.79 -5.72 -14.85
N GLU A 353 5.68 -6.12 -14.25
CA GLU A 353 5.13 -5.44 -13.08
C GLU A 353 5.03 -6.41 -11.90
N ILE A 354 5.67 -6.02 -10.79
CA ILE A 354 5.73 -6.77 -9.55
C ILE A 354 5.25 -5.85 -8.43
N VAL A 355 4.16 -6.20 -7.78
CA VAL A 355 3.59 -5.45 -6.65
C VAL A 355 4.28 -5.89 -5.37
N VAL A 356 4.95 -4.95 -4.71
CA VAL A 356 5.63 -5.17 -3.43
C VAL A 356 4.92 -4.39 -2.34
N ASN A 357 4.46 -5.10 -1.32
CA ASN A 357 3.85 -4.56 -0.10
C ASN A 357 4.94 -4.29 0.95
N ASN A 358 4.81 -3.16 1.66
CA ASN A 358 5.78 -2.72 2.69
C ASN A 358 7.25 -2.76 2.21
N PRO A 359 7.56 -2.19 1.03
CA PRO A 359 8.90 -2.22 0.48
C PRO A 359 9.87 -1.51 1.42
N LYS A 360 11.07 -2.09 1.59
CA LYS A 360 12.20 -1.42 2.24
C LYS A 360 13.21 -0.99 1.19
N VAL A 361 13.65 0.26 1.27
CA VAL A 361 14.65 0.82 0.36
C VAL A 361 16.04 0.40 0.83
N PHE A 362 16.77 -0.34 -0.02
CA PHE A 362 18.18 -0.68 0.21
C PHE A 362 19.10 0.50 -0.15
N GLY A 363 18.77 1.19 -1.23
CA GLY A 363 19.39 2.45 -1.60
C GLY A 363 18.73 3.07 -2.81
N ILE A 364 19.21 4.23 -3.19
CA ILE A 364 18.78 4.94 -4.39
C ILE A 364 19.81 4.69 -5.49
N PHE A 365 19.37 4.64 -6.75
CA PHE A 365 20.26 4.50 -7.89
C PHE A 365 20.01 5.61 -8.90
N LYS A 366 21.04 5.90 -9.70
CA LYS A 366 20.94 6.66 -10.94
C LYS A 366 21.59 5.90 -12.09
N SER A 367 20.91 5.83 -13.22
CA SER A 367 21.48 5.22 -14.43
C SER A 367 22.54 6.11 -15.07
N VAL A 368 23.59 5.48 -15.60
CA VAL A 368 24.67 6.11 -16.37
C VAL A 368 24.70 5.57 -17.79
N GLN A 369 25.37 6.31 -18.68
CA GLN A 369 25.73 5.82 -20.01
C GLN A 369 27.17 5.31 -19.97
N GLU A 370 27.53 4.43 -20.91
CA GLU A 370 28.93 4.07 -21.17
C GLU A 370 29.38 4.73 -22.47
N ASP A 371 30.53 5.41 -22.45
CA ASP A 371 31.12 5.94 -23.67
C ASP A 371 31.81 4.84 -24.50
N GLU A 372 32.35 5.20 -25.67
CA GLU A 372 33.07 4.25 -26.55
C GLU A 372 34.28 3.58 -25.88
N SER A 373 34.82 4.18 -24.83
CA SER A 373 35.93 3.64 -24.04
C SER A 373 35.47 2.76 -22.86
N GLY A 374 34.17 2.63 -22.66
CA GLY A 374 33.57 1.92 -21.53
C GLY A 374 33.57 2.71 -20.23
N LYS A 375 33.86 4.03 -20.27
CA LYS A 375 33.74 4.88 -19.08
C LYS A 375 32.28 5.18 -18.81
N MET A 376 31.92 5.12 -17.53
CA MET A 376 30.60 5.52 -17.06
C MET A 376 30.49 7.04 -17.06
N MET A 377 29.50 7.56 -17.77
CA MET A 377 29.29 8.99 -17.97
C MET A 377 27.96 9.43 -17.35
N GLY A 378 27.98 10.58 -16.70
CA GLY A 378 26.83 11.23 -16.08
C GLY A 378 26.89 12.74 -16.19
N ASN A 379 25.78 13.41 -15.84
CA ASN A 379 25.75 14.86 -15.72
C ASN A 379 26.14 15.28 -14.29
N PRO A 380 27.26 16.00 -14.07
CA PRO A 380 27.74 16.38 -12.73
C PRO A 380 26.68 17.03 -11.85
N LYS A 381 25.97 18.03 -12.37
CA LYS A 381 24.94 18.77 -11.63
C LYS A 381 23.78 17.87 -11.17
N TYR A 382 23.36 16.92 -12.01
CA TYR A 382 22.29 16.00 -11.63
C TYR A 382 22.75 14.93 -10.64
N PHE A 383 24.00 14.48 -10.74
CA PHE A 383 24.61 13.56 -9.77
C PHE A 383 24.81 14.23 -8.41
N GLU A 384 25.30 15.47 -8.35
CA GLU A 384 25.43 16.22 -7.11
C GLU A 384 24.08 16.36 -6.38
N GLN A 385 23.02 16.72 -7.11
CA GLN A 385 21.68 16.80 -6.53
C GLN A 385 21.20 15.43 -6.00
N TYR A 386 21.40 14.38 -6.79
CA TYR A 386 21.04 13.00 -6.46
C TYR A 386 21.77 12.50 -5.19
N VAL A 387 23.09 12.68 -5.13
CA VAL A 387 23.94 12.27 -3.99
C VAL A 387 23.59 13.08 -2.75
N ARG A 388 23.32 14.38 -2.90
CA ARG A 388 22.86 15.23 -1.80
C ARG A 388 21.54 14.72 -1.23
N THR A 389 20.56 14.40 -2.08
CA THR A 389 19.29 13.81 -1.64
C THR A 389 19.51 12.49 -0.92
N ALA A 390 20.32 11.58 -1.49
CA ALA A 390 20.63 10.29 -0.86
C ALA A 390 21.24 10.47 0.56
N THR A 391 22.25 11.34 0.65
CA THR A 391 22.96 11.64 1.90
C THR A 391 22.03 12.26 2.95
N GLN A 392 21.21 13.24 2.56
CA GLN A 392 20.26 13.90 3.47
C GLN A 392 19.21 12.93 4.04
N LYS A 393 18.78 11.96 3.24
CA LYS A 393 17.79 10.95 3.66
C LYS A 393 18.45 9.74 4.34
N GLY A 394 19.79 9.69 4.41
CA GLY A 394 20.52 8.59 5.03
C GLY A 394 20.45 7.28 4.26
N ILE A 395 20.35 7.33 2.93
CA ILE A 395 20.31 6.16 2.05
C ILE A 395 21.56 6.11 1.15
N PRO A 396 22.14 4.92 0.91
CA PRO A 396 23.31 4.80 0.04
C PRO A 396 22.98 5.15 -1.43
N PRO A 397 23.84 5.94 -2.11
CA PRO A 397 23.74 6.20 -3.54
C PRO A 397 24.46 5.12 -4.35
N TYR A 398 23.79 4.60 -5.37
CA TYR A 398 24.32 3.63 -6.34
C TYR A 398 24.28 4.14 -7.78
N VAL A 399 25.06 3.50 -8.64
CA VAL A 399 25.12 3.73 -10.08
C VAL A 399 24.65 2.47 -10.78
N MET A 400 23.70 2.59 -11.71
CA MET A 400 23.28 1.48 -12.57
C MET A 400 23.84 1.65 -13.98
N THR A 401 24.56 0.65 -14.47
CA THR A 401 25.07 0.59 -15.84
C THR A 401 24.00 0.19 -16.86
N PRO A 402 24.24 0.39 -18.17
CA PRO A 402 23.34 -0.07 -19.24
C PRO A 402 23.04 -1.58 -19.19
N ASP A 403 24.00 -2.39 -18.76
CA ASP A 403 23.86 -3.83 -18.56
C ASP A 403 23.36 -4.22 -17.16
N ARG A 404 22.75 -3.29 -16.41
CA ARG A 404 22.04 -3.54 -15.14
C ARG A 404 22.90 -4.03 -13.98
N ARG A 405 24.22 -3.83 -14.05
CA ARG A 405 25.09 -3.97 -12.88
C ARG A 405 24.94 -2.72 -12.01
N LEU A 406 25.01 -2.91 -10.70
CA LEU A 406 24.89 -1.85 -9.72
C LEU A 406 26.23 -1.68 -9.02
N PHE A 407 26.69 -0.45 -8.90
CA PHE A 407 27.95 -0.13 -8.22
C PHE A 407 27.74 0.96 -7.19
N GLU A 408 28.54 0.93 -6.12
CA GLU A 408 28.62 2.04 -5.18
C GLU A 408 29.04 3.33 -5.90
N PHE A 409 28.34 4.43 -5.64
CA PHE A 409 28.79 5.73 -6.13
C PHE A 409 29.93 6.27 -5.24
N ILE A 410 31.06 6.66 -5.85
CA ILE A 410 32.16 7.31 -5.13
C ILE A 410 32.17 8.81 -5.41
N SER A 411 32.30 9.20 -6.68
CA SER A 411 32.38 10.59 -7.10
C SER A 411 32.00 10.76 -8.57
N ILE A 412 31.80 12.00 -8.99
CA ILE A 412 31.72 12.39 -10.40
C ILE A 412 32.73 13.50 -10.64
N ASP A 413 33.50 13.37 -11.71
CA ASP A 413 34.47 14.37 -12.14
C ASP A 413 33.79 15.50 -12.92
N ASP A 414 34.46 16.64 -13.06
CA ASP A 414 33.94 17.82 -13.77
C ASP A 414 33.62 17.53 -15.26
N ASP A 415 34.30 16.53 -15.85
CA ASP A 415 34.06 16.09 -17.23
C ASP A 415 32.87 15.13 -17.38
N GLY A 416 32.22 14.78 -16.27
CA GLY A 416 31.08 13.86 -16.23
C GLY A 416 31.45 12.39 -16.02
N THR A 417 32.74 12.06 -15.88
CA THR A 417 33.17 10.68 -15.57
C THR A 417 32.69 10.29 -14.17
N VAL A 418 31.92 9.20 -14.08
CA VAL A 418 31.43 8.66 -12.81
C VAL A 418 32.43 7.63 -12.30
N ILE A 419 32.96 7.87 -11.10
CA ILE A 419 33.83 6.94 -10.39
C ILE A 419 32.97 6.06 -9.50
N VAL A 420 33.10 4.75 -9.68
CA VAL A 420 32.31 3.74 -8.96
C VAL A 420 33.17 2.82 -8.10
N GLY A 421 32.57 2.29 -7.04
CA GLY A 421 33.20 1.38 -6.07
C GLY A 421 32.87 -0.08 -6.32
N ALA A 422 32.56 -0.82 -5.26
CA ALA A 422 32.25 -2.24 -5.37
C ALA A 422 30.95 -2.47 -6.15
N GLU A 423 30.93 -3.55 -6.94
CA GLU A 423 29.68 -4.06 -7.51
C GLU A 423 28.81 -4.64 -6.40
N ILE A 424 27.54 -4.26 -6.40
CA ILE A 424 26.52 -4.81 -5.53
C ILE A 424 25.79 -5.91 -6.29
N THR A 425 25.55 -7.02 -5.61
CA THR A 425 24.85 -8.20 -6.13
C THR A 425 23.45 -8.33 -5.51
N PRO A 426 22.51 -9.03 -6.17
CA PRO A 426 21.18 -9.29 -5.60
C PRO A 426 21.24 -9.97 -4.22
N GLU A 427 22.21 -10.86 -4.00
CA GLU A 427 22.42 -11.54 -2.70
C GLU A 427 22.84 -10.56 -1.59
N GLN A 428 23.69 -9.58 -1.89
CA GLN A 428 24.05 -8.54 -0.93
C GLN A 428 22.87 -7.64 -0.58
N VAL A 429 21.97 -7.38 -1.53
CA VAL A 429 20.73 -6.64 -1.26
C VAL A 429 19.78 -7.47 -0.39
N ALA A 430 19.65 -8.78 -0.67
CA ALA A 430 18.79 -9.69 0.08
C ALA A 430 19.22 -9.89 1.54
N THR A 431 20.53 -9.87 1.80
CA THR A 431 21.12 -10.08 3.14
C THR A 431 21.46 -8.78 3.86
N GLY A 432 21.53 -7.67 3.13
CA GLY A 432 21.90 -6.37 3.66
C GLY A 432 20.78 -5.65 4.39
N ARG A 433 21.13 -4.55 5.05
CA ARG A 433 20.18 -3.75 5.83
C ARG A 433 19.42 -2.79 4.90
N ALA A 434 18.12 -3.02 4.73
CA ALA A 434 17.21 -2.11 4.02
C ALA A 434 16.27 -1.36 4.98
N GLY A 435 15.83 -0.17 4.56
CA GLY A 435 14.88 0.68 5.28
C GLY A 435 15.53 1.62 6.30
N LEU A 436 14.77 2.64 6.71
CA LEU A 436 15.19 3.63 7.70
C LEU A 436 14.73 3.25 9.12
N PRO A 437 15.44 3.71 10.16
CA PRO A 437 14.96 3.62 11.54
C PRO A 437 13.60 4.33 11.73
N SER A 438 12.75 3.82 12.62
CA SER A 438 11.39 4.34 12.86
C SER A 438 11.35 5.83 13.18
N GLU A 439 12.32 6.35 13.95
CA GLU A 439 12.43 7.77 14.28
C GLU A 439 12.61 8.63 13.02
N LYS A 440 13.52 8.24 12.12
CA LYS A 440 13.78 8.98 10.89
C LYS A 440 12.61 8.88 9.91
N ARG A 441 11.97 7.70 9.85
CA ARG A 441 10.74 7.50 9.07
C ARG A 441 9.61 8.42 9.55
N LYS A 442 9.46 8.54 10.87
CA LYS A 442 8.46 9.41 11.48
C LYS A 442 8.73 10.88 11.14
N GLU A 443 9.97 11.35 11.30
CA GLU A 443 10.39 12.71 10.95
C GLU A 443 10.00 13.06 9.50
N ILE A 444 10.39 12.21 8.54
CA ILE A 444 10.06 12.40 7.12
C ILE A 444 8.54 12.31 6.89
N GLY A 445 7.86 11.41 7.59
CA GLY A 445 6.42 11.21 7.49
C GLY A 445 5.61 12.42 7.97
N ASP A 446 6.01 13.03 9.08
CA ASP A 446 5.38 14.23 9.63
C ASP A 446 5.51 15.41 8.63
N GLU A 447 6.65 15.56 7.97
CA GLU A 447 6.84 16.55 6.89
C GLU A 447 5.91 16.28 5.69
N ILE A 448 5.78 15.02 5.28
CA ILE A 448 4.89 14.62 4.19
C ILE A 448 3.42 14.90 4.52
N LEU A 449 2.99 14.64 5.75
CA LEU A 449 1.61 14.86 6.18
C LEU A 449 1.22 16.35 6.08
N GLN A 450 2.14 17.26 6.40
CA GLN A 450 1.92 18.72 6.28
C GLN A 450 1.74 19.17 4.83
N LYS A 451 2.38 18.49 3.88
CA LYS A 451 2.28 18.81 2.44
C LYS A 451 0.93 18.42 1.85
N ASN A 452 0.12 17.60 2.52
CA ASN A 452 -1.23 17.18 2.08
C ASN A 452 -1.27 16.45 0.71
N LEU A 453 -0.23 15.68 0.37
CA LEU A 453 0.01 15.18 -1.00
C LEU A 453 -0.94 14.07 -1.48
N PHE A 454 -1.82 13.56 -0.63
CA PHE A 454 -2.74 12.49 -0.97
C PHE A 454 -3.96 13.05 -1.71
N LYS A 455 -4.45 12.30 -2.68
CA LYS A 455 -5.70 12.62 -3.38
C LYS A 455 -6.89 12.36 -2.47
N ASN A 456 -6.87 11.26 -1.73
CA ASN A 456 -8.00 10.79 -0.93
C ASN A 456 -7.78 11.03 0.57
N VAL A 457 -8.80 11.57 1.25
CA VAL A 457 -8.89 11.74 2.71
C VAL A 457 -8.58 10.44 3.47
N ASN A 458 -9.08 9.29 2.99
CA ASN A 458 -8.81 8.00 3.63
C ASN A 458 -7.34 7.62 3.57
N ALA A 459 -6.64 7.96 2.47
CA ALA A 459 -5.20 7.73 2.35
C ALA A 459 -4.43 8.68 3.29
N GLN A 460 -4.83 9.96 3.39
CA GLN A 460 -4.25 10.87 4.37
C GLN A 460 -4.40 10.34 5.81
N ARG A 461 -5.57 9.79 6.16
CA ARG A 461 -5.81 9.17 7.46
C ARG A 461 -4.93 7.92 7.66
N GLU A 462 -4.86 7.04 6.68
CA GLU A 462 -3.99 5.85 6.70
C GLU A 462 -2.52 6.27 6.89
N ALA A 463 -2.07 7.37 6.26
CA ALA A 463 -0.72 7.90 6.46
C ALA A 463 -0.50 8.34 7.91
N LYS A 464 -1.46 9.08 8.48
CA LYS A 464 -1.41 9.48 9.90
C LYS A 464 -1.33 8.26 10.81
N GLU A 465 -2.12 7.23 10.57
CA GLU A 465 -2.11 5.97 11.33
C GLU A 465 -0.75 5.26 11.24
N ILE A 466 -0.16 5.19 10.05
CA ILE A 466 1.18 4.61 9.85
C ILE A 466 2.22 5.40 10.65
N ILE A 467 2.27 6.72 10.51
CA ILE A 467 3.27 7.56 11.18
C ILE A 467 3.08 7.56 12.70
N ALA A 468 1.83 7.58 13.16
CA ALA A 468 1.45 7.40 14.55
C ALA A 468 2.01 6.10 15.15
N SER A 469 1.87 5.00 14.42
CA SER A 469 2.34 3.67 14.85
C SER A 469 3.87 3.54 14.97
N LEU A 470 4.63 4.47 14.36
CA LEU A 470 6.09 4.50 14.48
C LEU A 470 6.56 5.10 15.82
N SER A 471 5.67 5.71 16.61
CA SER A 471 6.00 6.25 17.93
C SER A 471 5.71 5.24 19.04
N GLU A 472 6.66 5.08 19.97
CA GLU A 472 6.51 4.17 21.12
C GLU A 472 5.44 4.64 22.12
N GLN A 473 5.00 5.89 22.01
CA GLN A 473 3.94 6.45 22.83
C GLN A 473 2.58 5.96 22.32
N GLN A 474 2.10 4.84 22.88
CA GLN A 474 0.75 4.30 22.69
C GLN A 474 -0.36 5.19 23.31
N GLY A 475 -0.23 6.52 23.22
CA GLY A 475 -1.34 7.41 23.54
C GLY A 475 -2.49 7.22 22.55
N GLU A 476 -3.69 7.68 22.90
CA GLU A 476 -4.77 7.86 21.92
C GLU A 476 -4.30 8.89 20.88
N ILE A 477 -3.73 8.41 19.78
CA ILE A 477 -3.33 9.27 18.68
C ILE A 477 -4.61 9.64 17.93
N GLU A 478 -4.90 10.92 17.85
CA GLU A 478 -6.04 11.44 17.11
C GLU A 478 -5.81 11.20 15.61
N THR A 479 -6.34 10.09 15.10
CA THR A 479 -6.26 9.73 13.68
C THR A 479 -7.32 10.43 12.84
N GLN A 480 -8.28 11.10 13.47
CA GLN A 480 -9.28 11.89 12.77
C GLN A 480 -8.64 13.15 12.17
N LEU A 481 -9.04 13.49 10.96
CA LEU A 481 -8.64 14.75 10.33
C LEU A 481 -9.45 15.88 10.95
N SER A 482 -8.78 16.99 11.24
CA SER A 482 -9.49 18.20 11.65
C SER A 482 -10.32 18.75 10.48
N ASN A 483 -11.33 19.58 10.78
CA ASN A 483 -12.16 20.23 9.77
C ASN A 483 -11.31 21.02 8.77
N GLU A 484 -10.29 21.72 9.26
CA GLU A 484 -9.37 22.52 8.45
C GLU A 484 -8.51 21.65 7.52
N GLU A 485 -8.01 20.51 8.02
CA GLU A 485 -7.27 19.55 7.20
C GLU A 485 -8.15 18.95 6.10
N TYR A 486 -9.39 18.58 6.44
CA TYR A 486 -10.33 18.03 5.46
C TYR A 486 -10.65 19.04 4.36
N LEU A 487 -10.91 20.31 4.73
CA LEU A 487 -11.17 21.38 3.76
C LEU A 487 -9.94 21.67 2.89
N THR A 488 -8.74 21.61 3.48
CA THR A 488 -7.48 21.78 2.74
C THR A 488 -7.30 20.66 1.72
N GLN A 489 -7.62 19.42 2.08
CA GLN A 489 -7.60 18.26 1.18
C GLN A 489 -8.57 18.43 0.00
N LEU A 490 -9.80 18.85 0.26
CA LEU A 490 -10.79 19.11 -0.78
C LEU A 490 -10.34 20.22 -1.75
N LYS A 491 -9.77 21.31 -1.24
CA LYS A 491 -9.27 22.43 -2.06
C LYS A 491 -8.11 22.02 -2.96
N ASN A 492 -7.22 21.16 -2.46
CA ASN A 492 -6.04 20.72 -3.19
C ASN A 492 -6.35 19.66 -4.26
N ASN A 493 -7.52 19.02 -4.21
CA ASN A 493 -7.87 17.88 -5.06
C ASN A 493 -9.18 18.04 -5.85
N PRO A 494 -9.31 19.09 -6.68
CA PRO A 494 -10.61 19.42 -7.25
C PRO A 494 -11.22 18.36 -8.17
N GLY A 495 -10.37 17.57 -8.85
CA GLY A 495 -10.83 16.53 -9.78
C GLY A 495 -11.56 15.35 -9.12
N GLU A 496 -11.36 15.12 -7.82
CA GLU A 496 -11.93 13.98 -7.08
C GLU A 496 -12.90 14.42 -5.96
N ILE A 497 -13.18 15.73 -5.88
CA ILE A 497 -14.08 16.35 -4.88
C ILE A 497 -15.36 15.53 -4.72
N TYR A 498 -16.04 15.19 -5.82
CA TYR A 498 -17.33 14.51 -5.75
C TYR A 498 -17.28 13.22 -4.92
N GLN A 499 -16.26 12.37 -5.15
CA GLN A 499 -16.11 11.11 -4.42
C GLN A 499 -15.76 11.32 -2.94
N GLN A 500 -15.05 12.40 -2.63
CA GLN A 500 -14.68 12.76 -1.26
C GLN A 500 -15.86 13.36 -0.49
N LEU A 501 -16.69 14.18 -1.12
CA LEU A 501 -17.86 14.81 -0.50
C LEU A 501 -18.99 13.79 -0.25
N VAL A 502 -19.17 12.79 -1.13
CA VAL A 502 -20.13 11.69 -0.90
C VAL A 502 -19.85 10.95 0.42
N ASN A 503 -18.60 10.92 0.84
CA ASN A 503 -18.14 10.22 2.04
C ASN A 503 -17.79 11.17 3.18
N PHE A 504 -18.48 12.32 3.30
CA PHE A 504 -18.30 13.17 4.47
C PHE A 504 -18.47 12.37 5.76
N PRO A 505 -17.56 12.53 6.74
CA PRO A 505 -17.75 11.99 8.07
C PRO A 505 -19.10 12.45 8.63
N GLU A 506 -19.84 11.53 9.25
CA GLU A 506 -21.20 11.80 9.73
C GLU A 506 -21.25 13.00 10.69
N ALA A 507 -20.23 13.14 11.54
CA ALA A 507 -20.07 14.27 12.46
C ALA A 507 -20.01 15.65 11.75
N LEU A 508 -19.52 15.71 10.51
CA LEU A 508 -19.36 16.96 9.75
C LEU A 508 -20.59 17.34 8.95
N ARG A 509 -21.49 16.40 8.67
CA ARG A 509 -22.70 16.65 7.87
C ARG A 509 -23.70 17.58 8.56
N GLY A 510 -23.59 17.73 9.88
CA GLY A 510 -24.40 18.66 10.70
C GLY A 510 -23.69 19.98 11.03
N ASP A 511 -22.39 20.10 10.75
CA ASP A 511 -21.63 21.31 11.04
C ASP A 511 -21.88 22.36 9.93
N LYS A 512 -22.74 23.35 10.24
CA LYS A 512 -23.11 24.41 9.30
C LYS A 512 -21.89 25.14 8.75
N GLN A 513 -20.90 25.46 9.58
CA GLN A 513 -19.74 26.26 9.14
C GLN A 513 -18.89 25.46 8.15
N PHE A 514 -18.59 24.21 8.50
CA PHE A 514 -17.85 23.30 7.61
C PHE A 514 -18.56 23.07 6.28
N MET A 515 -19.88 22.88 6.31
CA MET A 515 -20.67 22.68 5.09
C MET A 515 -20.70 23.94 4.22
N LEU A 516 -20.83 25.13 4.82
CA LEU A 516 -20.72 26.39 4.06
C LEU A 516 -19.34 26.56 3.41
N GLU A 517 -18.27 26.20 4.11
CA GLU A 517 -16.92 26.26 3.54
C GLU A 517 -16.72 25.26 2.39
N SER A 518 -17.26 24.05 2.54
CA SER A 518 -17.27 23.02 1.49
C SER A 518 -18.12 23.41 0.28
N ALA A 519 -19.18 24.21 0.48
CA ALA A 519 -20.03 24.69 -0.61
C ALA A 519 -19.29 25.59 -1.59
N ASN A 520 -18.24 26.29 -1.16
CA ASN A 520 -17.36 27.07 -2.05
C ASN A 520 -16.61 26.17 -3.04
N ILE A 521 -16.48 24.88 -2.73
CA ILE A 521 -15.77 23.88 -3.52
C ILE A 521 -16.74 23.16 -4.47
N ASP A 522 -17.82 22.57 -3.94
CA ASP A 522 -18.93 22.00 -4.73
C ASP A 522 -20.24 22.09 -3.93
N ALA A 523 -21.05 23.09 -4.27
CA ALA A 523 -22.29 23.40 -3.57
C ALA A 523 -23.33 22.26 -3.67
N VAL A 524 -23.37 21.56 -4.80
CA VAL A 524 -24.38 20.52 -5.08
C VAL A 524 -24.14 19.31 -4.20
N SER A 525 -22.92 18.78 -4.24
CA SER A 525 -22.54 17.61 -3.45
C SER A 525 -22.59 17.93 -1.95
N THR A 526 -22.21 19.13 -1.57
CA THR A 526 -22.34 19.62 -0.18
C THR A 526 -23.78 19.58 0.29
N TYR A 527 -24.72 20.14 -0.47
CA TYR A 527 -26.14 20.12 -0.11
C TYR A 527 -26.70 18.70 0.01
N GLN A 528 -26.39 17.82 -0.94
CA GLN A 528 -26.89 16.44 -0.95
C GLN A 528 -26.48 15.65 0.30
N ASN A 529 -25.26 15.89 0.80
CA ASN A 529 -24.71 15.19 1.96
C ASN A 529 -24.98 15.89 3.30
N ALA A 530 -25.55 17.10 3.30
CA ALA A 530 -25.96 17.78 4.52
C ALA A 530 -27.09 17.02 5.24
N THR A 531 -27.14 17.17 6.56
CA THR A 531 -28.26 16.69 7.38
C THR A 531 -29.59 17.36 7.00
N GLU A 532 -30.71 16.68 7.28
CA GLU A 532 -32.04 17.23 6.99
C GLU A 532 -32.34 18.50 7.80
N GLU A 533 -31.73 18.66 8.97
CA GLU A 533 -31.77 19.89 9.76
C GLU A 533 -31.16 21.07 9.00
N LEU A 534 -29.93 20.91 8.46
CA LEU A 534 -29.29 21.96 7.66
C LEU A 534 -30.05 22.23 6.36
N LYS A 535 -30.62 21.22 5.72
CA LYS A 535 -31.42 21.42 4.50
C LYS A 535 -32.69 22.24 4.73
N LYS A 536 -33.17 22.34 5.97
CA LYS A 536 -34.28 23.22 6.39
C LYS A 536 -33.81 24.61 6.84
N ASP A 537 -32.51 24.80 7.05
CA ASP A 537 -31.93 26.09 7.41
C ASP A 537 -31.87 26.99 6.17
N ILE A 538 -32.71 28.03 6.17
CA ILE A 538 -32.86 28.96 5.05
C ILE A 538 -31.54 29.63 4.67
N ASP A 539 -30.71 30.02 5.64
CA ASP A 539 -29.45 30.73 5.38
C ASP A 539 -28.43 29.79 4.76
N PHE A 540 -28.41 28.52 5.19
CA PHE A 540 -27.59 27.49 4.57
C PHE A 540 -27.98 27.30 3.10
N VAL A 541 -29.28 27.10 2.82
CA VAL A 541 -29.76 26.89 1.44
C VAL A 541 -29.50 28.11 0.55
N LYS A 542 -29.69 29.33 1.05
CA LYS A 542 -29.35 30.56 0.32
C LYS A 542 -27.88 30.60 -0.06
N HIS A 543 -26.99 30.22 0.85
CA HIS A 543 -25.56 30.18 0.57
C HIS A 543 -25.21 29.12 -0.48
N ILE A 544 -25.75 27.90 -0.37
CA ILE A 544 -25.58 26.85 -1.38
C ILE A 544 -25.99 27.36 -2.77
N TYR A 545 -27.15 28.02 -2.87
CA TYR A 545 -27.63 28.58 -4.13
C TYR A 545 -26.72 29.68 -4.68
N ALA A 546 -26.25 30.59 -3.81
CA ALA A 546 -25.32 31.64 -4.20
C ALA A 546 -24.00 31.06 -4.74
N GLN A 547 -23.41 30.05 -4.09
CA GLN A 547 -22.18 29.41 -4.55
C GLN A 547 -22.38 28.59 -5.82
N ARG A 548 -23.54 27.95 -6.00
CA ARG A 548 -23.86 27.27 -7.27
C ARG A 548 -23.86 28.26 -8.44
N SER A 549 -24.39 29.46 -8.24
CA SER A 549 -24.46 30.49 -9.29
C SER A 549 -23.09 30.86 -9.85
N THR A 550 -22.05 30.78 -9.00
CA THR A 550 -20.67 31.12 -9.36
C THR A 550 -19.89 29.93 -9.93
N GLN A 551 -20.28 28.69 -9.64
CA GLN A 551 -19.59 27.45 -10.03
C GLN A 551 -19.86 26.95 -11.48
N GLN A 552 -20.52 27.73 -12.32
CA GLN A 552 -20.73 27.51 -13.78
C GLN A 552 -20.75 26.05 -14.28
N GLY A 553 -21.94 25.49 -14.56
CA GLY A 553 -22.07 24.36 -15.51
C GLY A 553 -22.74 23.08 -15.03
N ARG A 554 -23.23 22.99 -13.79
CA ARG A 554 -24.06 21.87 -13.33
C ARG A 554 -25.46 22.34 -12.92
N THR A 555 -26.48 21.83 -13.60
CA THR A 555 -27.89 22.04 -13.24
C THR A 555 -28.21 21.16 -12.02
N MET A 556 -28.32 21.76 -10.83
CA MET A 556 -29.14 21.13 -9.79
C MET A 556 -30.57 21.23 -10.27
N SER A 557 -31.22 20.09 -10.45
CA SER A 557 -32.65 20.11 -10.70
C SER A 557 -33.34 20.78 -9.51
N PRO A 558 -34.21 21.76 -9.74
CA PRO A 558 -35.02 22.38 -8.70
C PRO A 558 -35.85 21.41 -7.84
N SER A 559 -36.02 20.19 -8.34
CA SER A 559 -36.58 19.07 -7.60
C SER A 559 -35.87 18.79 -6.26
N TYR A 560 -34.61 19.22 -6.09
CA TYR A 560 -33.84 19.06 -4.85
C TYR A 560 -34.18 20.10 -3.77
N LEU A 561 -34.92 21.17 -4.07
CA LEU A 561 -35.39 22.11 -3.04
C LEU A 561 -36.57 21.51 -2.25
N PRO A 562 -36.54 21.60 -0.91
CA PRO A 562 -37.72 21.42 -0.06
C PRO A 562 -38.87 22.30 -0.55
N VAL A 563 -40.09 21.76 -0.54
CA VAL A 563 -41.28 22.42 -1.07
C VAL A 563 -41.52 23.77 -0.39
N GLU A 564 -41.16 23.87 0.89
CA GLU A 564 -41.26 25.07 1.70
C GLU A 564 -40.36 26.20 1.18
N LEU A 565 -39.14 25.87 0.73
CA LEU A 565 -38.17 26.83 0.21
C LEU A 565 -38.48 27.25 -1.23
N ARG A 566 -39.18 26.41 -1.98
CA ARG A 566 -39.73 26.79 -3.30
C ARG A 566 -40.78 27.88 -3.22
N LYS A 567 -41.25 28.27 -2.02
CA LYS A 567 -42.20 29.37 -1.82
C LYS A 567 -41.57 30.59 -1.12
N ASP A 568 -40.26 30.56 -0.84
CA ASP A 568 -39.51 31.71 -0.31
C ASP A 568 -39.14 32.71 -1.45
N PRO A 569 -39.64 33.96 -1.41
CA PRO A 569 -39.34 34.96 -2.45
C PRO A 569 -37.85 35.26 -2.65
N GLN A 570 -37.02 35.16 -1.61
CA GLN A 570 -35.58 35.40 -1.72
C GLN A 570 -34.89 34.25 -2.45
N ILE A 571 -35.32 33.00 -2.24
CA ILE A 571 -34.87 31.84 -3.02
C ILE A 571 -35.32 31.96 -4.47
N ALA A 572 -36.52 32.49 -4.72
CA ALA A 572 -37.00 32.77 -6.07
C ALA A 572 -36.07 33.76 -6.79
N MET A 573 -35.75 34.88 -6.14
CA MET A 573 -34.84 35.89 -6.69
C MET A 573 -33.45 35.32 -6.99
N LEU A 574 -32.87 34.52 -6.08
CA LEU A 574 -31.59 33.85 -6.31
C LEU A 574 -31.66 32.85 -7.47
N SER A 575 -32.73 32.07 -7.58
CA SER A 575 -32.93 31.10 -8.67
C SER A 575 -33.02 31.80 -10.02
N ILE A 576 -33.68 32.97 -10.07
CA ILE A 576 -33.72 33.82 -11.27
C ILE A 576 -32.33 34.34 -11.62
N ASP A 577 -31.56 34.86 -10.66
CA ASP A 577 -30.19 35.31 -10.90
C ASP A 577 -29.30 34.17 -11.45
N CYS A 578 -29.53 32.93 -10.98
CA CYS A 578 -28.85 31.72 -11.48
C CYS A 578 -29.35 31.23 -12.86
N GLY A 579 -30.45 31.77 -13.39
CA GLY A 579 -31.08 31.31 -14.63
C GLY A 579 -31.85 29.99 -14.48
N ASP A 580 -32.18 29.56 -13.26
CA ASP A 580 -32.88 28.31 -12.96
C ASP A 580 -34.40 28.55 -12.86
N LEU A 581 -34.99 29.04 -13.97
CA LEU A 581 -36.40 29.44 -14.02
C LEU A 581 -37.35 28.25 -13.95
N ASP A 582 -36.95 27.10 -14.49
CA ASP A 582 -37.72 25.86 -14.50
C ASP A 582 -38.00 25.33 -13.09
N GLY A 583 -37.36 25.92 -12.07
CA GLY A 583 -37.45 25.52 -10.68
C GLY A 583 -38.32 26.33 -9.77
N LEU A 584 -38.80 27.45 -10.28
CA LEU A 584 -39.62 28.35 -9.50
C LEU A 584 -41.00 27.74 -9.33
N ASP A 585 -41.55 27.88 -8.12
CA ASP A 585 -42.96 27.58 -7.89
C ASP A 585 -43.81 28.56 -8.71
N ALA A 586 -44.78 28.02 -9.45
CA ALA A 586 -45.67 28.77 -10.33
C ALA A 586 -46.41 29.90 -9.59
N SER A 587 -46.64 29.77 -8.28
CA SER A 587 -47.26 30.83 -7.46
C SER A 587 -46.43 32.12 -7.44
N PHE A 588 -45.12 32.07 -7.66
CA PHE A 588 -44.29 33.27 -7.74
C PHE A 588 -44.55 34.13 -8.95
N ALA A 589 -45.14 33.58 -10.01
CA ALA A 589 -45.59 34.42 -11.10
C ALA A 589 -46.57 35.48 -10.59
N LEU A 590 -47.34 35.22 -9.54
CA LEU A 590 -48.28 36.18 -8.96
C LEU A 590 -47.62 37.29 -8.12
N VAL A 591 -46.33 37.17 -7.82
CA VAL A 591 -45.58 38.18 -7.03
C VAL A 591 -44.95 39.20 -7.99
N PRO A 592 -45.38 40.48 -7.99
CA PRO A 592 -44.96 41.44 -9.01
C PRO A 592 -43.44 41.66 -9.10
N GLU A 593 -42.75 41.74 -7.96
CA GLU A 593 -41.30 41.96 -7.89
C GLU A 593 -40.51 40.78 -8.46
N VAL A 594 -40.96 39.55 -8.17
CA VAL A 594 -40.34 38.33 -8.68
C VAL A 594 -40.58 38.20 -10.20
N TRP A 595 -41.82 38.46 -10.64
CA TRP A 595 -42.17 38.45 -12.06
C TRP A 595 -41.37 39.47 -12.87
N GLN A 596 -41.22 40.69 -12.35
CA GLN A 596 -40.39 41.74 -12.95
C GLN A 596 -38.95 41.27 -13.13
N LYS A 597 -38.39 40.59 -12.12
CA LYS A 597 -37.02 40.04 -12.19
C LYS A 597 -36.89 38.88 -13.19
N ILE A 598 -37.91 38.01 -13.29
CA ILE A 598 -37.98 36.95 -14.32
C ILE A 598 -37.91 37.58 -15.71
N GLU A 599 -38.71 38.61 -15.96
CA GLU A 599 -38.71 39.34 -17.24
C GLU A 599 -37.32 39.91 -17.56
N ASP A 600 -36.73 40.64 -16.61
CA ASP A 600 -35.41 41.24 -16.78
C ASP A 600 -34.36 40.17 -17.09
N ARG A 601 -34.42 39.01 -16.42
CA ARG A 601 -33.48 37.91 -16.66
C ARG A 601 -33.68 37.24 -18.01
N ILE A 602 -34.92 37.01 -18.45
CA ILE A 602 -35.21 36.44 -19.77
C ILE A 602 -34.63 37.34 -20.87
N ILE A 603 -34.73 38.65 -20.69
CA ILE A 603 -34.15 39.66 -21.57
C ILE A 603 -32.62 39.66 -21.52
N GLU A 604 -31.99 39.39 -20.37
CA GLU A 604 -30.53 39.36 -20.23
C GLU A 604 -29.86 38.08 -20.76
N ASN A 605 -30.44 36.91 -20.47
CA ASN A 605 -29.71 35.63 -20.52
C ASN A 605 -29.85 34.84 -21.83
N ARG A 606 -30.73 35.25 -22.74
CA ARG A 606 -30.92 34.51 -23.99
C ARG A 606 -30.53 35.38 -25.18
N ASP A 607 -29.47 34.98 -25.88
CA ASP A 607 -29.25 35.37 -27.26
C ASP A 607 -30.55 35.10 -28.05
N PRO A 608 -31.23 36.13 -28.59
CA PRO A 608 -32.47 35.95 -29.35
C PRO A 608 -32.32 34.95 -30.50
N GLN A 609 -31.09 34.74 -31.00
CA GLN A 609 -30.78 33.76 -32.05
C GLN A 609 -30.97 32.29 -31.61
N LYS A 610 -31.03 32.02 -30.30
CA LYS A 610 -31.25 30.66 -29.74
C LYS A 610 -32.71 30.38 -29.36
N TRP A 611 -33.61 31.34 -29.56
CA TRP A 611 -35.04 31.09 -29.37
C TRP A 611 -35.51 30.17 -30.51
N PHE A 612 -36.46 29.26 -30.24
CA PHE A 612 -37.02 28.43 -31.31
C PHE A 612 -37.58 29.34 -32.39
N SER A 613 -36.86 29.42 -33.51
CA SER A 613 -37.15 30.34 -34.58
C SER A 613 -37.76 29.59 -35.75
N ARG A 614 -38.87 30.13 -36.26
CA ARG A 614 -39.42 29.75 -37.57
C ARG A 614 -39.39 30.99 -38.44
N GLU A 615 -38.70 30.91 -39.57
CA GLU A 615 -38.69 32.01 -40.55
C GLU A 615 -40.04 32.05 -41.28
N VAL A 616 -40.65 33.24 -41.33
CA VAL A 616 -41.86 33.51 -42.10
C VAL A 616 -41.67 34.85 -42.82
N GLY A 617 -41.23 34.79 -44.07
CA GLY A 617 -40.87 35.98 -44.85
C GLY A 617 -39.59 36.65 -44.31
N GLU A 618 -39.63 37.97 -44.10
CA GLU A 618 -38.53 38.75 -43.50
C GLU A 618 -38.55 38.74 -41.96
N ALA A 619 -39.56 38.11 -41.35
CA ALA A 619 -39.71 38.03 -39.90
C ALA A 619 -39.29 36.65 -39.37
N GLN A 620 -38.72 36.64 -38.16
CA GLN A 620 -38.52 35.42 -37.37
C GLN A 620 -39.63 35.34 -36.31
N ILE A 621 -40.41 34.27 -36.34
CA ILE A 621 -41.33 33.95 -35.24
C ILE A 621 -40.50 33.29 -34.15
N LEU A 622 -40.47 33.89 -32.97
CA LEU A 622 -39.86 33.27 -31.80
C LEU A 622 -40.93 32.85 -30.80
N THR A 623 -40.86 31.60 -30.35
CA THR A 623 -41.72 31.13 -29.24
C THR A 623 -40.97 31.29 -27.92
N ALA A 624 -41.35 32.31 -27.14
CA ALA A 624 -40.89 32.45 -25.76
C ALA A 624 -41.61 31.39 -24.90
N SER A 625 -40.94 30.27 -24.64
CA SER A 625 -41.38 29.25 -23.68
C SER A 625 -40.89 29.61 -22.27
N LEU A 626 -41.81 29.75 -21.33
CA LEU A 626 -41.51 29.83 -19.90
C LEU A 626 -42.35 28.81 -19.16
N PHE A 627 -41.71 27.79 -18.61
CA PHE A 627 -42.35 26.79 -17.78
C PHE A 627 -41.86 26.94 -16.34
N MET A 628 -42.79 26.83 -15.39
CA MET A 628 -42.50 26.82 -13.94
C MET A 628 -43.20 25.61 -13.31
N GLN A 629 -42.86 25.24 -12.08
CA GLN A 629 -43.43 24.03 -11.44
C GLN A 629 -44.53 24.38 -10.43
N ASP A 630 -45.62 23.63 -10.42
CA ASP A 630 -46.63 23.61 -9.35
C ASP A 630 -46.72 22.16 -8.82
N GLY A 631 -45.96 21.87 -7.78
CA GLY A 631 -45.74 20.50 -7.32
C GLY A 631 -45.01 19.66 -8.37
N GLU A 632 -45.70 18.67 -8.96
CA GLU A 632 -45.20 17.82 -10.05
C GLU A 632 -45.66 18.28 -11.44
N ARG A 633 -46.44 19.36 -11.52
CA ARG A 633 -47.00 19.86 -12.79
C ARG A 633 -46.16 21.00 -13.33
N SER A 634 -45.84 20.94 -14.61
CA SER A 634 -45.30 22.08 -15.34
C SER A 634 -46.43 23.03 -15.73
N VAL A 635 -46.34 24.29 -15.33
CA VAL A 635 -47.26 25.38 -15.66
C VAL A 635 -46.62 26.27 -16.73
N ASP A 636 -47.33 26.46 -17.84
CA ASP A 636 -46.91 27.32 -18.94
C ASP A 636 -47.28 28.78 -18.68
N PHE A 637 -46.27 29.65 -18.61
CA PHE A 637 -46.41 31.09 -18.42
C PHE A 637 -46.10 31.90 -19.70
N SER A 638 -45.94 31.23 -20.85
CA SER A 638 -45.71 31.88 -22.14
C SER A 638 -46.77 32.90 -22.49
N GLU A 639 -48.06 32.59 -22.27
CA GLU A 639 -49.15 33.51 -22.56
C GLU A 639 -49.01 34.82 -21.77
N ARG A 640 -48.54 34.74 -20.52
CA ARG A 640 -48.39 35.91 -19.66
C ARG A 640 -47.26 36.83 -20.14
N LEU A 641 -46.14 36.27 -20.60
CA LEU A 641 -45.07 37.06 -21.22
C LEU A 641 -45.57 37.77 -22.47
N LEU A 642 -46.37 37.08 -23.27
CA LEU A 642 -46.86 37.57 -24.57
C LEU A 642 -48.03 38.56 -24.43
N THR A 643 -48.73 38.56 -23.30
CA THR A 643 -49.82 39.51 -23.02
C THR A 643 -49.38 40.73 -22.20
N ASN A 644 -48.14 40.72 -21.68
CA ASN A 644 -47.59 41.88 -20.97
C ASN A 644 -46.95 42.87 -21.96
N HIS A 645 -47.66 43.96 -22.28
CA HIS A 645 -47.14 45.04 -23.12
C HIS A 645 -45.80 45.60 -22.60
N GLY A 646 -45.64 45.69 -21.28
CA GLY A 646 -44.39 46.17 -20.67
C GLY A 646 -43.18 45.27 -20.96
N PHE A 647 -43.38 43.96 -21.14
CA PHE A 647 -42.30 43.03 -21.49
C PHE A 647 -41.82 43.25 -22.93
N VAL A 648 -42.75 43.40 -23.87
CA VAL A 648 -42.45 43.67 -25.29
C VAL A 648 -41.75 45.02 -25.45
N ASP A 649 -42.18 46.03 -24.69
CA ASP A 649 -41.55 47.35 -24.69
C ASP A 649 -40.09 47.27 -24.20
N LYS A 650 -39.82 46.52 -23.12
CA LYS A 650 -38.44 46.29 -22.64
C LYS A 650 -37.57 45.57 -23.65
N LEU A 651 -38.12 44.58 -24.38
CA LEU A 651 -37.40 43.88 -25.44
C LEU A 651 -37.00 44.85 -26.58
N ASN A 652 -37.96 45.65 -27.06
CA ASN A 652 -37.72 46.68 -28.07
C ASN A 652 -36.68 47.71 -27.61
N GLN A 653 -36.73 48.11 -26.33
CA GLN A 653 -35.75 49.03 -25.75
C GLN A 653 -34.36 48.41 -25.66
N ARG A 654 -34.26 47.14 -25.24
CA ARG A 654 -32.97 46.44 -25.06
C ARG A 654 -32.29 46.13 -26.39
N TYR A 655 -33.07 45.80 -27.41
CA TYR A 655 -32.60 45.34 -28.71
C TYR A 655 -33.10 46.26 -29.83
N PRO A 656 -32.56 47.50 -29.94
CA PRO A 656 -33.12 48.53 -30.83
C PRO A 656 -33.02 48.21 -32.32
N ASN A 657 -32.20 47.22 -32.71
CA ASN A 657 -32.08 46.74 -34.09
C ASN A 657 -33.14 45.69 -34.46
N PHE A 658 -34.04 45.38 -33.53
CA PHE A 658 -35.11 44.41 -33.71
C PHE A 658 -36.41 45.04 -33.24
N LYS A 659 -37.49 44.69 -33.91
CA LYS A 659 -38.86 45.03 -33.55
C LYS A 659 -39.56 43.76 -33.10
N PHE A 660 -39.97 43.75 -31.83
CA PHE A 660 -40.74 42.69 -31.20
C PHE A 660 -42.21 43.10 -31.18
N GLU A 661 -43.07 42.26 -31.73
CA GLU A 661 -44.53 42.44 -31.73
C GLU A 661 -45.21 41.12 -31.37
N VAL A 662 -46.37 41.18 -30.73
CA VAL A 662 -47.18 40.00 -30.44
C VAL A 662 -48.28 39.91 -31.50
N ASP A 663 -48.32 38.79 -32.22
CA ASP A 663 -49.29 38.59 -33.29
C ASP A 663 -50.67 38.13 -32.78
N GLU A 664 -51.62 37.96 -33.71
CA GLU A 664 -52.97 37.48 -33.41
C GLU A 664 -53.02 36.05 -32.84
N TYR A 665 -51.95 35.26 -33.02
CA TYR A 665 -51.78 33.91 -32.48
C TYR A 665 -51.02 33.90 -31.15
N ARG A 666 -50.76 35.08 -30.57
CA ARG A 666 -49.97 35.26 -29.35
C ARG A 666 -48.55 34.71 -29.50
N GLN A 667 -47.92 34.93 -30.64
CA GLN A 667 -46.53 34.61 -30.90
C GLN A 667 -45.70 35.88 -30.95
N LEU A 668 -44.43 35.81 -30.56
CA LEU A 668 -43.53 36.96 -30.59
C LEU A 668 -42.86 37.04 -31.97
N LEU A 669 -43.36 37.94 -32.81
CA LEU A 669 -42.76 38.30 -34.09
C LEU A 669 -41.55 39.18 -33.86
N VAL A 670 -40.41 38.79 -34.44
CA VAL A 670 -39.18 39.56 -34.40
C VAL A 670 -38.77 39.94 -35.82
N THR A 671 -38.77 41.24 -36.09
CA THR A 671 -38.36 41.81 -37.37
C THR A 671 -37.06 42.56 -37.18
N LYS A 672 -36.02 42.21 -37.95
CA LYS A 672 -34.77 42.98 -37.92
C LYS A 672 -35.00 44.34 -38.59
N LEU A 673 -34.70 45.42 -37.87
CA LEU A 673 -34.73 46.78 -38.40
C LEU A 673 -33.43 47.02 -39.17
N GLY A 674 -33.56 47.48 -40.42
CA GLY A 674 -32.45 47.70 -41.36
C GLY A 674 -31.57 48.89 -41.02
#